data_AF-A0A383VFX2-F1
#
_entry.id   AF-A0A383VFX2-F1
#
_cell.length_a   1.000
_cell.length_b   1.000
_cell.length_c   1.000
_cell.angle_alpha   90.00
_cell.angle_beta   90.00
_cell.angle_gamma   90.00
#
_symmetry.space_group_name_H-M   'P 1'
#
loop_
_entity.id
_entity.type
_entity.pdbx_description
1 polymer ?
#
loop_
_entity_poly.entity_id
_entity_poly.type
_entity_poly.pdbx_seq_one_letter_code
_entity_poly.pdbx_strand_id
1 'polypeptide(L)'
;MPSTQQQQQQQQQQQQQQQQQQQQQAADAAAAASSGCSTPVVLGVLLRNQAVRSISTLLAWVLQRPALIDAQQLVPITAHLHTPTALFYISHQSLAFIALAIREEGNSSSSSSSSGGGSVCTLAAAMTQQLEQSAVQAAAAQAAQGMQAEQQQQQQQQQQQQQRQRGDWGIFWFILSILQSLINMWHCVAEHDPAMLRTVLPAVLPLLQALQASGPLIPAVAVSTAVTGSSAASSSSSSSSRDVKGPHEAFVQVQISAMALLWEVAALLEKQESGGAAALLQPDLTCALLTDAAVIELLLQLLAAQVGLLHAAHVTHRQQQQQGLPAAASHGNSSSSSLAQIQQEASVGPKQQYRADLLPIAAFHQQPDMLQLLPGGQAYLNEAARQFVSSSSITSSGSSSSSSSEPEGLLLVWYEMRRCLQAMLSSLRRLLATRNADVAYNNADLADNNADVANNNADVADNNADVARLKHVPALSAAALRLALQLQLLAAGELQRQRAASQQQQQQQQQQQQQEQEQEQEQVDGMQEAELVLVNSDQLIRAQIHGMLKATGSHSLPLEVLQQAGLQLLQALAAPLQQLQLGEAALLAGLAPAEIGMNQQLLALKAAALGLAPVAVRIQDADVPANQLAALAAAHPEAYASLVDCFLRSPAAEPFFGVSTAEMLAYPLKVLASSEHLLGRPVAAASVASALTSLVKRAVQTSSSSSSSSSSTGQAAASAALLVVVLARSVVQLADAMEAAGPQVLFRAIQARPAFQTTWASHQGGPNHGVMLEQMLPLGVKAHHTEQLQWQHWQLTVLHAAQPLLLCLRSLGMASQPEDEAPLQATQAAAAAAAAAAAAAAAGQSDAASSGSSESVSANNSSSSSSSSSSSSSSSSSSSSSSSSSSSSSSQVKWSHLLHVQRSSPEWAAAVAAFDDKWPDLWQEEVADIYADFVDGAAGVVQALQQQCADVVELCRILVTAAPLPVVCNNPNCCSFEGVSEAAASCKSCAGCRCRYCSAACQRADWKRHKGTCKRMAAAELSCV
;
A
#
# COMPACT_ATOMS: atom_id res chain seq x y z
N MET A 1 22.85 -67.27 -3.46
CA MET A 1 23.32 -65.97 -3.97
C MET A 1 23.09 -65.72 -5.49
N PRO A 2 22.18 -66.39 -6.22
CA PRO A 2 21.74 -65.92 -7.55
C PRO A 2 20.34 -65.25 -7.58
N SER A 3 19.63 -65.17 -6.46
CA SER A 3 18.22 -64.74 -6.40
C SER A 3 18.00 -63.23 -6.60
N THR A 4 18.97 -62.38 -6.23
CA THR A 4 18.84 -60.92 -6.36
C THR A 4 18.95 -60.44 -7.81
N GLN A 5 19.78 -61.09 -8.62
CA GLN A 5 19.93 -60.73 -10.04
C GLN A 5 18.70 -61.11 -10.85
N GLN A 6 18.07 -62.24 -10.54
CA GLN A 6 16.83 -62.67 -11.17
C GLN A 6 15.65 -61.76 -10.78
N GLN A 7 15.60 -61.32 -9.51
CA GLN A 7 14.57 -60.38 -9.05
C GLN A 7 14.72 -59.00 -9.72
N GLN A 8 15.94 -58.50 -9.89
CA GLN A 8 16.20 -57.23 -10.57
C GLN A 8 15.85 -57.30 -12.06
N GLN A 9 16.13 -58.43 -12.73
CA GLN A 9 15.78 -58.63 -14.14
C GLN A 9 14.26 -58.74 -14.34
N GLN A 10 13.55 -59.38 -13.40
CA GLN A 10 12.09 -59.48 -13.44
C GLN A 10 11.42 -58.11 -13.19
N GLN A 11 12.00 -57.29 -12.32
CA GLN A 11 11.54 -55.92 -12.07
C GLN A 11 11.75 -55.01 -13.29
N GLN A 12 12.87 -55.15 -14.02
CA GLN A 12 13.09 -54.46 -15.28
C GLN A 12 12.09 -54.87 -16.38
N GLN A 13 11.78 -56.16 -16.49
CA GLN A 13 10.78 -56.63 -17.46
C GLN A 13 9.38 -56.10 -17.14
N GLN A 14 8.98 -56.04 -15.87
CA GLN A 14 7.70 -55.43 -15.47
C GLN A 14 7.64 -53.94 -15.82
N GLN A 15 8.71 -53.18 -15.57
CA GLN A 15 8.76 -51.77 -15.96
C GLN A 15 8.63 -51.59 -17.47
N GLN A 16 9.32 -52.41 -18.28
CA GLN A 16 9.20 -52.33 -19.75
C GLN A 16 7.77 -52.65 -20.23
N GLN A 17 7.11 -53.65 -19.65
CA GLN A 17 5.72 -53.96 -20.01
C GLN A 17 4.76 -52.83 -19.63
N GLN A 18 4.91 -52.23 -18.45
CA GLN A 18 4.09 -51.08 -18.06
C GLN A 18 4.27 -49.89 -19.02
N GLN A 19 5.51 -49.64 -19.45
CA GLN A 19 5.80 -48.54 -20.37
C GLN A 19 5.20 -48.78 -21.76
N GLN A 20 5.24 -50.02 -22.27
CA GLN A 20 4.56 -50.38 -23.52
C GLN A 20 3.04 -50.26 -23.42
N GLN A 21 2.45 -50.65 -22.28
CA GLN A 21 1.01 -50.56 -22.06
C GLN A 21 0.52 -49.10 -22.03
N GLN A 22 1.29 -48.20 -21.40
CA GLN A 22 1.01 -46.76 -21.41
C GLN A 22 1.13 -46.16 -22.82
N GLN A 23 2.12 -46.59 -23.60
CA GLN A 23 2.26 -46.15 -25.01
C GLN A 23 1.07 -46.60 -25.87
N GLN A 24 0.60 -47.84 -25.69
CA GLN A 24 -0.56 -48.36 -26.41
C GLN A 24 -1.85 -47.60 -26.04
N GLN A 25 -2.07 -47.35 -24.74
CA GLN A 25 -3.23 -46.58 -24.27
C GLN A 25 -3.23 -45.13 -24.78
N ALA A 26 -2.05 -44.50 -24.88
CA ALA A 26 -1.92 -43.16 -25.45
C ALA A 26 -2.20 -43.15 -26.97
N ALA A 27 -1.80 -44.20 -27.70
CA ALA A 27 -2.07 -44.35 -29.12
C ALA A 27 -3.58 -44.57 -29.38
N ASP A 28 -4.24 -45.40 -28.57
CA ASP A 28 -5.68 -45.67 -28.69
C ASP A 28 -6.52 -44.44 -28.32
N ALA A 29 -6.10 -43.66 -27.31
CA ALA A 29 -6.74 -42.38 -26.96
C ALA A 29 -6.59 -41.32 -28.08
N ALA A 30 -5.44 -41.29 -28.75
CA ALA A 30 -5.22 -40.41 -29.90
C ALA A 30 -6.06 -40.81 -31.12
N ALA A 31 -6.28 -42.12 -31.33
CA ALA A 31 -7.15 -42.64 -32.38
C ALA A 31 -8.65 -42.37 -32.11
N ALA A 32 -9.07 -42.32 -30.84
CA ALA A 32 -10.44 -41.99 -30.48
C ALA A 32 -10.77 -40.49 -30.70
N ALA A 33 -9.80 -39.60 -30.49
CA ALA A 33 -9.96 -38.15 -30.63
C ALA A 33 -10.10 -37.66 -32.10
N SER A 34 -9.81 -38.48 -33.10
CA SER A 34 -9.83 -38.09 -34.52
C SER A 34 -11.21 -38.15 -35.20
N SER A 35 -12.29 -38.44 -34.47
CA SER A 35 -13.61 -38.74 -35.05
C SER A 35 -14.61 -37.58 -35.17
N GLY A 36 -14.26 -36.33 -34.83
CA GLY A 36 -15.26 -35.25 -34.84
C GLY A 36 -14.82 -33.79 -34.90
N CYS A 37 -13.55 -33.46 -35.17
CA CYS A 37 -13.09 -32.06 -35.21
C CYS A 37 -12.25 -31.76 -36.46
N SER A 38 -12.28 -30.51 -36.94
CA SER A 38 -11.63 -30.07 -38.17
C SER A 38 -10.13 -30.41 -38.19
N THR A 39 -9.76 -31.23 -39.18
CA THR A 39 -8.49 -31.93 -39.36
C THR A 39 -7.20 -31.09 -39.40
N PRO A 40 -7.15 -29.80 -39.84
CA PRO A 40 -5.88 -29.07 -39.85
C PRO A 40 -5.43 -28.58 -38.47
N VAL A 41 -6.34 -28.32 -37.53
CA VAL A 41 -6.00 -27.85 -36.17
C VAL A 41 -5.51 -29.01 -35.30
N VAL A 42 -6.21 -30.15 -35.36
CA VAL A 42 -5.85 -31.34 -34.58
C VAL A 42 -4.53 -31.95 -35.06
N LEU A 43 -4.27 -31.98 -36.37
CA LEU A 43 -3.01 -32.46 -36.92
C LEU A 43 -1.84 -31.51 -36.59
N GLY A 44 -2.08 -30.19 -36.60
CA GLY A 44 -1.10 -29.21 -36.14
C GLY A 44 -0.77 -29.36 -34.65
N VAL A 45 -1.77 -29.61 -33.81
CA VAL A 45 -1.61 -29.86 -32.37
C VAL A 45 -0.92 -31.20 -32.11
N LEU A 46 -1.25 -32.26 -32.84
CA LEU A 46 -0.61 -33.58 -32.72
C LEU A 46 0.86 -33.57 -33.17
N LEU A 47 1.16 -32.94 -34.32
CA LEU A 47 2.53 -32.81 -34.81
C LEU A 47 3.38 -31.92 -33.89
N ARG A 48 2.80 -30.84 -33.32
CA ARG A 48 3.46 -30.03 -32.30
C ARG A 48 3.68 -30.84 -31.02
N ASN A 49 2.71 -31.61 -30.54
CA ASN A 49 2.86 -32.44 -29.33
C ASN A 49 3.91 -33.56 -29.49
N GLN A 50 4.00 -34.20 -30.65
CA GLN A 50 5.02 -35.23 -30.89
C GLN A 50 6.42 -34.62 -31.10
N ALA A 51 6.51 -33.47 -31.77
CA ALA A 51 7.77 -32.72 -31.88
C ALA A 51 8.25 -32.23 -30.51
N VAL A 52 7.35 -31.68 -29.69
CA VAL A 52 7.60 -31.27 -28.30
C VAL A 52 8.06 -32.44 -27.45
N ARG A 53 7.39 -33.60 -27.54
CA ARG A 53 7.81 -34.83 -26.85
C ARG A 53 9.22 -35.23 -27.23
N SER A 54 9.51 -35.21 -28.53
CA SER A 54 10.82 -35.56 -29.05
C SER A 54 11.89 -34.57 -28.59
N ILE A 55 11.59 -33.26 -28.61
CA ILE A 55 12.44 -32.17 -28.12
C ILE A 55 12.70 -32.33 -26.62
N SER A 56 11.67 -32.58 -25.82
CA SER A 56 11.78 -32.73 -24.36
C SER A 56 12.61 -33.97 -24.00
N THR A 57 12.32 -35.11 -24.64
CA THR A 57 13.09 -36.35 -24.40
C THR A 57 14.54 -36.19 -24.83
N LEU A 58 14.81 -35.48 -25.94
CA LEU A 58 16.15 -35.20 -26.40
C LEU A 58 16.89 -34.24 -25.46
N LEU A 59 16.24 -33.19 -24.98
CA LEU A 59 16.78 -32.28 -23.95
C LEU A 59 17.12 -33.04 -22.67
N ALA A 60 16.22 -33.89 -22.16
CA ALA A 60 16.48 -34.72 -20.97
C ALA A 60 17.69 -35.62 -21.19
N TRP A 61 17.74 -36.31 -22.34
CA TRP A 61 18.83 -37.21 -22.68
C TRP A 61 20.18 -36.48 -22.77
N VAL A 62 20.20 -35.29 -23.37
CA VAL A 62 21.41 -34.47 -23.47
C VAL A 62 21.84 -33.94 -22.09
N LEU A 63 20.89 -33.47 -21.26
CA LEU A 63 21.17 -32.97 -19.90
C LEU A 63 21.68 -34.08 -18.96
N GLN A 64 21.24 -35.32 -19.16
CA GLN A 64 21.78 -36.49 -18.43
C GLN A 64 23.21 -36.86 -18.86
N ARG A 65 23.70 -36.34 -19.99
CA ARG A 65 25.01 -36.68 -20.57
C ARG A 65 25.77 -35.43 -21.01
N PRO A 66 26.07 -34.50 -20.09
CA PRO A 66 26.71 -33.22 -20.43
C PRO A 66 28.06 -33.39 -21.14
N ALA A 67 28.77 -34.49 -20.89
CA ALA A 67 30.04 -34.83 -21.55
C ALA A 67 29.93 -35.04 -23.08
N LEU A 68 28.73 -35.20 -23.63
CA LEU A 68 28.51 -35.32 -25.08
C LEU A 68 28.34 -33.96 -25.78
N ILE A 69 28.22 -32.87 -25.02
CA ILE A 69 28.07 -31.52 -25.55
C ILE A 69 29.46 -30.91 -25.69
N ASP A 70 29.97 -30.88 -26.93
CA ASP A 70 31.16 -30.08 -27.23
C ASP A 70 30.77 -28.61 -27.28
N ALA A 71 31.16 -27.84 -26.26
CA ALA A 71 30.81 -26.44 -26.17
C ALA A 71 31.51 -25.56 -27.22
N GLN A 72 32.61 -26.01 -27.82
CA GLN A 72 33.19 -25.34 -28.99
C GLN A 72 32.30 -25.46 -30.24
N GLN A 73 31.39 -26.42 -30.26
CA GLN A 73 30.44 -26.62 -31.36
C GLN A 73 29.09 -25.91 -31.14
N LEU A 74 28.88 -25.16 -30.05
CA LEU A 74 27.62 -24.44 -29.80
C LEU A 74 27.46 -23.12 -30.60
N VAL A 75 28.44 -22.76 -31.44
CA VAL A 75 28.40 -21.62 -32.38
C VAL A 75 27.35 -21.89 -33.48
N PRO A 76 26.69 -20.88 -34.12
CA PRO A 76 25.60 -21.13 -35.08
C PRO A 76 26.04 -22.04 -36.25
N ILE A 77 25.71 -23.32 -36.16
CA ILE A 77 26.06 -24.33 -37.15
C ILE A 77 25.07 -24.22 -38.31
N THR A 78 25.54 -23.79 -39.47
CA THR A 78 24.82 -23.93 -40.75
C THR A 78 25.12 -25.26 -41.47
N ALA A 79 26.03 -26.11 -40.97
CA ALA A 79 26.58 -27.21 -41.77
C ALA A 79 26.31 -28.66 -41.29
N HIS A 80 26.01 -28.96 -40.02
CA HIS A 80 25.93 -30.36 -39.53
C HIS A 80 24.80 -30.61 -38.52
N LEU A 81 23.63 -31.05 -39.00
CA LEU A 81 22.44 -31.40 -38.19
C LEU A 81 22.57 -32.72 -37.37
N HIS A 82 23.69 -33.44 -37.51
CA HIS A 82 23.81 -34.81 -36.98
C HIS A 82 24.55 -34.90 -35.63
N THR A 83 25.07 -33.80 -35.08
CA THR A 83 25.73 -33.85 -33.77
C THR A 83 24.69 -33.69 -32.63
N PRO A 84 24.91 -34.33 -31.47
CA PRO A 84 24.09 -34.10 -30.28
C PRO A 84 23.99 -32.61 -29.91
N THR A 85 25.08 -31.87 -30.07
CA THR A 85 25.13 -30.41 -29.87
C THR A 85 24.18 -29.65 -30.80
N ALA A 86 24.12 -30.03 -32.09
CA ALA A 86 23.21 -29.40 -33.05
C ALA A 86 21.74 -29.69 -32.74
N LEU A 87 21.40 -30.94 -32.39
CA LEU A 87 20.04 -31.31 -32.00
C LEU A 87 19.58 -30.60 -30.73
N PHE A 88 20.50 -30.45 -29.77
CA PHE A 88 20.27 -29.70 -28.54
C PHE A 88 20.05 -28.20 -28.81
N TYR A 89 20.89 -27.59 -29.65
CA TYR A 89 20.74 -26.19 -30.10
C TYR A 89 19.39 -25.94 -30.78
N ILE A 90 18.97 -26.83 -31.70
CA ILE A 90 17.69 -26.72 -32.40
C ILE A 90 16.51 -26.89 -31.44
N SER A 91 16.63 -27.81 -30.49
CA SER A 91 15.61 -28.05 -29.46
C SER A 91 15.37 -26.79 -28.61
N HIS A 92 16.47 -26.15 -28.18
CA HIS A 92 16.41 -24.87 -27.47
C HIS A 92 15.80 -23.74 -28.32
N GLN A 93 16.28 -23.54 -29.55
CA GLN A 93 15.73 -22.54 -30.46
C GLN A 93 14.23 -22.75 -30.67
N SER A 94 13.80 -24.00 -30.83
CA SER A 94 12.37 -24.34 -30.98
C SER A 94 11.57 -23.95 -29.73
N LEU A 95 12.09 -24.20 -28.52
CA LEU A 95 11.45 -23.74 -27.28
C LEU A 95 11.37 -22.21 -27.21
N ALA A 96 12.45 -21.52 -27.55
CA ALA A 96 12.50 -20.05 -27.56
C ALA A 96 11.50 -19.45 -28.56
N PHE A 97 11.42 -20.00 -29.78
CA PHE A 97 10.44 -19.60 -30.78
C PHE A 97 9.01 -19.86 -30.34
N ILE A 98 8.75 -20.98 -29.66
CA ILE A 98 7.41 -21.25 -29.12
C ILE A 98 7.06 -20.22 -28.04
N ALA A 99 7.99 -19.91 -27.12
CA ALA A 99 7.77 -18.90 -26.09
C ALA A 99 7.50 -17.50 -26.70
N LEU A 100 8.25 -17.12 -27.74
CA LEU A 100 8.03 -15.87 -28.47
C LEU A 100 6.69 -15.85 -29.20
N ALA A 101 6.32 -16.93 -29.90
CA ALA A 101 5.03 -17.03 -30.59
C ALA A 101 3.85 -16.94 -29.60
N ILE A 102 3.98 -17.56 -28.43
CA ILE A 102 3.00 -17.45 -27.35
C ILE A 102 2.82 -15.98 -26.92
N ARG A 103 3.93 -15.25 -26.76
CA ARG A 103 3.94 -13.85 -26.34
C ARG A 103 3.36 -12.92 -27.41
N GLU A 104 3.72 -13.11 -28.67
CA GLU A 104 3.25 -12.28 -29.79
C GLU A 104 1.74 -12.47 -30.07
N GLU A 105 1.24 -13.70 -30.01
CA GLU A 105 -0.20 -13.96 -30.16
C GLU A 105 -1.02 -13.38 -28.99
N GLY A 106 -0.46 -13.39 -27.78
CA GLY A 106 -1.08 -12.77 -26.59
C GLY A 106 -1.29 -11.26 -26.77
N ASN A 107 -0.25 -10.55 -27.20
CA ASN A 107 -0.29 -9.08 -27.39
C ASN A 107 -1.16 -8.63 -28.57
N SER A 108 -1.41 -9.51 -29.55
CA SER A 108 -2.15 -9.17 -30.78
C SER A 108 -3.68 -9.15 -30.60
N SER A 109 -4.18 -9.42 -29.40
CA SER A 109 -5.61 -9.72 -29.13
C SER A 109 -6.52 -8.48 -28.93
N SER A 110 -6.10 -7.28 -29.33
CA SER A 110 -6.92 -6.06 -29.25
C SER A 110 -8.11 -5.99 -30.24
N SER A 111 -8.34 -7.02 -31.07
CA SER A 111 -9.46 -7.10 -32.01
C SER A 111 -10.43 -8.26 -31.70
N SER A 112 -11.41 -7.99 -30.83
CA SER A 112 -12.79 -8.53 -30.70
C SER A 112 -13.17 -10.01 -30.99
N SER A 113 -12.23 -10.91 -31.27
CA SER A 113 -12.50 -12.32 -31.56
C SER A 113 -11.95 -13.23 -30.46
N SER A 114 -12.79 -13.51 -29.46
CA SER A 114 -12.46 -14.16 -28.18
C SER A 114 -12.06 -15.65 -28.24
N SER A 115 -11.66 -16.20 -29.40
CA SER A 115 -11.44 -17.66 -29.54
C SER A 115 -9.98 -18.10 -29.75
N GLY A 116 -9.03 -17.19 -29.98
CA GLY A 116 -7.65 -17.56 -30.35
C GLY A 116 -6.72 -17.93 -29.18
N GLY A 117 -6.75 -17.18 -28.07
CA GLY A 117 -5.74 -17.28 -27.01
C GLY A 117 -5.68 -18.61 -26.25
N GLY A 118 -6.80 -19.36 -26.19
CA GLY A 118 -6.86 -20.63 -25.45
C GLY A 118 -5.99 -21.75 -26.05
N SER A 119 -5.80 -21.76 -27.37
CA SER A 119 -4.98 -22.78 -28.05
C SER A 119 -3.51 -22.72 -27.64
N VAL A 120 -3.01 -21.50 -27.47
CA VAL A 120 -1.62 -21.20 -27.15
C VAL A 120 -1.27 -21.64 -25.72
N CYS A 121 -2.11 -21.27 -24.76
CA CYS A 121 -1.92 -21.65 -23.36
C CYS A 121 -2.06 -23.16 -23.15
N THR A 122 -2.99 -23.80 -23.87
CA THR A 122 -3.14 -25.27 -23.87
C THR A 122 -1.87 -25.96 -24.37
N LEU A 123 -1.23 -25.42 -25.43
CA LEU A 123 0.04 -25.96 -25.93
C LEU A 123 1.16 -25.80 -24.90
N ALA A 124 1.30 -24.62 -24.29
CA ALA A 124 2.34 -24.35 -23.29
C ALA A 124 2.20 -25.27 -22.06
N ALA A 125 0.98 -25.52 -21.61
CA ALA A 125 0.72 -26.45 -20.52
C ALA A 125 0.98 -27.91 -20.92
N ALA A 126 0.56 -28.33 -22.11
CA ALA A 126 0.87 -29.67 -22.62
C ALA A 126 2.39 -29.86 -22.73
N MET A 127 3.12 -28.84 -23.19
CA MET A 127 4.59 -28.84 -23.19
C MET A 127 5.16 -28.99 -21.79
N THR A 128 4.64 -28.25 -20.82
CA THR A 128 5.10 -28.32 -19.42
C THR A 128 4.88 -29.71 -18.83
N GLN A 129 3.70 -30.29 -19.04
CA GLN A 129 3.39 -31.65 -18.59
C GLN A 129 4.30 -32.69 -19.27
N GLN A 130 4.66 -32.49 -20.54
CA GLN A 130 5.60 -33.37 -21.24
C GLN A 130 7.04 -33.20 -20.74
N LEU A 131 7.47 -31.99 -20.39
CA LEU A 131 8.77 -31.74 -19.78
C LEU A 131 8.89 -32.40 -18.40
N GLU A 132 7.79 -32.39 -17.63
CA GLU A 132 7.67 -33.10 -16.36
C GLU A 132 7.77 -34.62 -16.57
N GLN A 133 6.97 -35.19 -17.50
CA GLN A 133 6.96 -36.62 -17.81
C GLN A 133 8.29 -37.14 -18.38
N SER A 134 9.02 -36.31 -19.12
CA SER A 134 10.32 -36.67 -19.72
C SER A 134 11.49 -36.57 -18.75
N ALA A 135 11.23 -36.20 -17.48
CA ALA A 135 12.24 -35.98 -16.47
C ALA A 135 13.30 -34.92 -16.86
N VAL A 136 12.99 -33.99 -17.78
CA VAL A 136 13.89 -32.89 -18.17
C VAL A 136 14.24 -32.05 -16.96
N GLN A 137 13.25 -31.75 -16.11
CA GLN A 137 13.44 -30.95 -14.90
C GLN A 137 14.37 -31.65 -13.90
N ALA A 138 14.14 -32.94 -13.66
CA ALA A 138 15.00 -33.75 -12.82
C ALA A 138 16.43 -33.86 -13.42
N ALA A 139 16.55 -34.01 -14.74
CA ALA A 139 17.82 -34.04 -15.44
C ALA A 139 18.57 -32.70 -15.37
N ALA A 140 17.86 -31.57 -15.52
CA ALA A 140 18.44 -30.23 -15.40
C ALA A 140 18.94 -29.98 -13.96
N ALA A 141 18.15 -30.35 -12.97
CA ALA A 141 18.54 -30.26 -11.55
C ALA A 141 19.74 -31.16 -11.25
N GLN A 142 19.75 -32.41 -11.72
CA GLN A 142 20.87 -33.34 -11.58
C GLN A 142 22.13 -32.84 -12.30
N ALA A 143 21.98 -32.24 -13.49
CA ALA A 143 23.10 -31.66 -14.22
C ALA A 143 23.71 -30.47 -13.46
N ALA A 144 22.88 -29.59 -12.91
CA ALA A 144 23.33 -28.48 -12.06
C ALA A 144 24.05 -28.99 -10.80
N GLN A 145 23.50 -29.99 -10.11
CA GLN A 145 24.12 -30.62 -8.94
C GLN A 145 25.42 -31.36 -9.30
N GLY A 146 25.47 -32.02 -10.46
CA GLY A 146 26.66 -32.68 -10.98
C GLY A 146 27.78 -31.67 -11.25
N MET A 147 27.47 -30.55 -11.89
CA MET A 147 28.41 -29.44 -12.08
C MET A 147 28.88 -28.87 -10.74
N GLN A 148 28.02 -28.82 -9.72
CA GLN A 148 28.39 -28.39 -8.37
C GLN A 148 29.38 -29.34 -7.70
N ALA A 149 29.12 -30.65 -7.76
CA ALA A 149 30.00 -31.66 -7.21
C ALA A 149 31.37 -31.64 -7.93
N GLU A 150 31.36 -31.52 -9.25
CA GLU A 150 32.58 -31.43 -10.06
C GLU A 150 33.36 -30.14 -9.75
N GLN A 151 32.68 -29.00 -9.61
CA GLN A 151 33.32 -27.74 -9.24
C GLN A 151 33.90 -27.78 -7.81
N GLN A 152 33.21 -28.38 -6.85
CA GLN A 152 33.76 -28.56 -5.49
C GLN A 152 35.00 -29.46 -5.51
N GLN A 153 34.97 -30.55 -6.29
CA GLN A 153 36.12 -31.42 -6.49
C GLN A 153 37.27 -30.67 -7.17
N GLN A 154 36.98 -29.84 -8.17
CA GLN A 154 37.96 -28.99 -8.84
C GLN A 154 38.51 -27.91 -7.92
N GLN A 155 37.73 -27.29 -7.03
CA GLN A 155 38.23 -26.33 -6.04
C GLN A 155 39.23 -26.99 -5.08
N GLN A 156 38.94 -28.21 -4.63
CA GLN A 156 39.88 -28.98 -3.81
C GLN A 156 41.18 -29.31 -4.57
N GLN A 157 41.11 -29.59 -5.87
CA GLN A 157 42.29 -29.83 -6.72
C GLN A 157 43.02 -28.53 -7.13
N GLN A 158 42.31 -27.40 -7.30
CA GLN A 158 42.89 -26.11 -7.68
C GLN A 158 43.68 -25.44 -6.56
N GLN A 159 43.45 -25.80 -5.29
CA GLN A 159 44.39 -25.45 -4.22
C GLN A 159 45.79 -26.06 -4.45
N GLN A 160 45.93 -27.08 -5.30
CA GLN A 160 47.23 -27.66 -5.70
C GLN A 160 47.69 -27.29 -7.12
N GLN A 161 46.81 -26.84 -8.01
CA GLN A 161 47.17 -26.43 -9.37
C GLN A 161 46.51 -25.10 -9.74
N GLN A 162 47.08 -23.99 -9.25
CA GLN A 162 46.66 -22.66 -9.69
C GLN A 162 47.03 -22.46 -11.17
N GLN A 163 45.99 -22.17 -11.99
CA GLN A 163 45.98 -21.43 -13.27
C GLN A 163 45.61 -22.14 -14.58
N ARG A 164 45.26 -23.44 -14.67
CA ARG A 164 45.14 -24.05 -16.03
C ARG A 164 43.81 -24.53 -16.58
N GLN A 165 42.69 -24.50 -15.88
CA GLN A 165 41.41 -24.82 -16.54
C GLN A 165 40.37 -23.73 -16.31
N ARG A 166 40.28 -22.85 -17.31
CA ARG A 166 39.11 -22.00 -17.56
C ARG A 166 38.01 -22.97 -17.99
N GLY A 167 37.13 -23.36 -17.08
CA GLY A 167 36.00 -24.24 -17.39
C GLY A 167 35.21 -23.65 -18.55
N ASP A 168 34.76 -24.52 -19.46
CA ASP A 168 33.92 -24.11 -20.59
C ASP A 168 32.51 -23.79 -20.08
N TRP A 169 32.23 -22.50 -19.87
CA TRP A 169 30.94 -22.00 -19.38
C TRP A 169 29.81 -22.10 -20.42
N GLY A 170 30.10 -22.54 -21.65
CA GLY A 170 29.12 -22.62 -22.73
C GLY A 170 27.93 -23.50 -22.39
N ILE A 171 28.16 -24.66 -21.75
CA ILE A 171 27.08 -25.57 -21.33
C ILE A 171 26.20 -24.92 -20.27
N PHE A 172 26.81 -24.28 -19.27
CA PHE A 172 26.10 -23.60 -18.19
C PHE A 172 25.22 -22.46 -18.72
N TRP A 173 25.79 -21.61 -19.58
CA TRP A 173 25.05 -20.53 -20.24
C TRP A 173 23.85 -21.07 -21.04
N PHE A 174 24.04 -22.18 -21.75
CA PHE A 174 22.98 -22.79 -22.53
C PHE A 174 21.86 -23.37 -21.65
N ILE A 175 22.20 -24.01 -20.52
CA ILE A 175 21.22 -24.46 -19.53
C ILE A 175 20.39 -23.27 -19.05
N LEU A 176 21.02 -22.16 -18.68
CA LEU A 176 20.32 -20.95 -18.26
C LEU A 176 19.40 -20.41 -19.36
N SER A 177 19.82 -20.44 -20.63
CA SER A 177 18.99 -20.00 -21.76
C SER A 177 17.73 -20.88 -21.94
N ILE A 178 17.84 -22.20 -21.75
CA ILE A 178 16.67 -23.10 -21.70
C ILE A 178 15.76 -22.73 -20.53
N LEU A 179 16.31 -22.58 -19.33
CA LEU A 179 15.52 -22.23 -18.14
C LEU A 179 14.77 -20.92 -18.34
N GLN A 180 15.42 -19.91 -18.91
CA GLN A 180 14.82 -18.62 -19.25
C GLN A 180 13.64 -18.79 -20.22
N SER A 181 13.82 -19.58 -21.28
CA SER A 181 12.77 -19.84 -22.28
C SER A 181 11.55 -20.54 -21.67
N LEU A 182 11.78 -21.49 -20.76
CA LEU A 182 10.70 -22.17 -20.02
C LEU A 182 9.96 -21.22 -19.07
N ILE A 183 10.69 -20.42 -18.31
CA ILE A 183 10.09 -19.46 -17.38
C ILE A 183 9.29 -18.39 -18.12
N ASN A 184 9.80 -17.88 -19.25
CA ASN A 184 9.06 -16.92 -20.07
C ASN A 184 7.77 -17.53 -20.63
N MET A 185 7.80 -18.78 -21.06
CA MET A 185 6.62 -19.51 -21.49
C MET A 185 5.58 -19.59 -20.36
N TRP A 186 6.02 -19.92 -19.14
CA TRP A 186 5.15 -20.00 -17.96
C TRP A 186 4.61 -18.64 -17.52
N HIS A 187 5.40 -17.58 -17.62
CA HIS A 187 4.95 -16.21 -17.38
C HIS A 187 3.80 -15.85 -18.34
N CYS A 188 3.94 -16.16 -19.63
CA CYS A 188 2.85 -15.93 -20.57
C CYS A 188 1.60 -16.76 -20.26
N VAL A 189 1.75 -18.01 -19.80
CA VAL A 189 0.61 -18.82 -19.33
C VAL A 189 -0.07 -18.16 -18.12
N ALA A 190 0.70 -17.68 -17.15
CA ALA A 190 0.19 -16.99 -15.98
C ALA A 190 -0.63 -15.75 -16.35
N GLU A 191 -0.14 -14.96 -17.30
CA GLU A 191 -0.76 -13.72 -17.75
C GLU A 191 -2.07 -13.96 -18.54
N HIS A 192 -2.11 -14.99 -19.41
CA HIS A 192 -3.19 -15.16 -20.38
C HIS A 192 -4.23 -16.22 -19.98
N ASP A 193 -3.84 -17.26 -19.25
CA ASP A 193 -4.73 -18.34 -18.83
C ASP A 193 -4.36 -18.88 -17.44
N PRO A 194 -4.78 -18.17 -16.37
CA PRO A 194 -4.41 -18.52 -15.01
C PRO A 194 -4.97 -19.87 -14.54
N ALA A 195 -5.95 -20.45 -15.24
CA ALA A 195 -6.43 -21.80 -14.92
C ALA A 195 -5.36 -22.86 -15.21
N MET A 196 -4.53 -22.64 -16.24
CA MET A 196 -3.48 -23.56 -16.65
C MET A 196 -2.25 -23.50 -15.74
N LEU A 197 -2.08 -22.46 -14.92
CA LEU A 197 -1.02 -22.39 -13.90
C LEU A 197 -1.03 -23.59 -12.96
N ARG A 198 -2.19 -24.21 -12.70
CA ARG A 198 -2.29 -25.45 -11.91
C ARG A 198 -1.45 -26.60 -12.44
N THR A 199 -1.31 -26.67 -13.76
CA THR A 199 -0.50 -27.71 -14.42
C THR A 199 0.99 -27.35 -14.43
N VAL A 200 1.30 -26.06 -14.34
CA VAL A 200 2.66 -25.53 -14.46
C VAL A 200 3.34 -25.40 -13.10
N LEU A 201 2.62 -24.97 -12.06
CA LEU A 201 3.19 -24.73 -10.72
C LEU A 201 4.03 -25.88 -10.15
N PRO A 202 3.62 -27.17 -10.27
CA PRO A 202 4.41 -28.28 -9.73
C PRO A 202 5.83 -28.34 -10.31
N ALA A 203 5.97 -27.90 -11.57
CA ALA A 203 7.24 -27.85 -12.29
C ALA A 203 8.08 -26.59 -12.00
N VAL A 204 7.44 -25.49 -11.58
CA VAL A 204 8.12 -24.21 -11.33
C VAL A 204 9.06 -24.32 -10.13
N LEU A 205 8.59 -24.88 -9.02
CA LEU A 205 9.35 -24.90 -7.76
C LEU A 205 10.70 -25.65 -7.89
N PRO A 206 10.76 -26.91 -8.39
CA PRO A 206 12.03 -27.62 -8.54
C PRO A 206 13.00 -26.90 -9.50
N LEU A 207 12.47 -26.20 -10.50
CA LEU A 207 13.28 -25.45 -11.46
C LEU A 207 13.89 -24.20 -10.83
N LEU A 208 13.12 -23.46 -10.03
CA LEU A 208 13.65 -22.30 -9.29
C LEU A 208 14.65 -22.73 -8.21
N GLN A 209 14.43 -23.86 -7.55
CA GLN A 209 15.41 -24.46 -6.63
C GLN A 209 16.71 -24.83 -7.36
N ALA A 210 16.62 -25.43 -8.55
CA ALA A 210 17.79 -25.75 -9.37
C ALA A 210 18.52 -24.51 -9.86
N LEU A 211 17.79 -23.47 -10.28
CA LEU A 211 18.35 -22.18 -10.64
C LEU A 211 19.12 -21.58 -9.46
N GLN A 212 18.53 -21.57 -8.27
CA GLN A 212 19.17 -21.04 -7.07
C GLN A 212 20.41 -21.83 -6.66
N ALA A 213 20.33 -23.17 -6.68
CA ALA A 213 21.47 -24.05 -6.41
C ALA A 213 22.62 -23.87 -7.41
N SER A 214 22.33 -23.33 -8.60
CA SER A 214 23.34 -23.05 -9.63
C SER A 214 24.09 -21.72 -9.43
N GLY A 215 23.57 -20.81 -8.60
CA GLY A 215 24.19 -19.52 -8.30
C GLY A 215 25.64 -19.63 -7.77
N PRO A 216 25.92 -20.50 -6.78
CA PRO A 216 27.29 -20.73 -6.30
C PRO A 216 28.27 -21.23 -7.36
N LEU A 217 27.79 -21.76 -8.48
CA LEU A 217 28.63 -22.21 -9.59
C LEU A 217 29.27 -21.06 -10.34
N ILE A 218 28.66 -19.89 -10.28
CA ILE A 218 29.12 -18.70 -10.99
C ILE A 218 30.43 -18.25 -10.32
N PRO A 219 31.52 -18.13 -11.09
CA PRO A 219 32.81 -17.85 -10.50
C PRO A 219 32.78 -16.46 -9.89
N ALA A 220 33.18 -16.36 -8.61
CA ALA A 220 33.57 -15.10 -8.01
C ALA A 220 34.85 -14.62 -8.73
N VAL A 221 34.67 -13.98 -9.89
CA VAL A 221 35.79 -13.47 -10.66
C VAL A 221 36.57 -12.55 -9.74
N ALA A 222 37.83 -12.88 -9.46
CA ALA A 222 38.73 -11.96 -8.81
C ALA A 222 38.89 -10.76 -9.75
N VAL A 223 38.12 -9.69 -9.51
CA VAL A 223 38.25 -8.38 -10.19
C VAL A 223 39.53 -7.70 -9.70
N SER A 224 40.62 -8.44 -9.61
CA SER A 224 41.91 -7.94 -9.23
C SER A 224 42.64 -7.51 -10.51
N THR A 225 42.80 -6.19 -10.63
CA THR A 225 43.97 -5.48 -11.22
C THR A 225 43.99 -4.95 -12.66
N ALA A 226 42.94 -5.04 -13.49
CA ALA A 226 43.05 -4.51 -14.87
C ALA A 226 42.50 -3.07 -15.12
N VAL A 227 41.82 -2.42 -14.16
CA VAL A 227 41.07 -1.16 -14.45
C VAL A 227 41.77 0.12 -14.01
N THR A 228 42.92 0.05 -13.33
CA THR A 228 43.67 1.26 -12.96
C THR A 228 44.75 1.60 -13.97
N GLY A 229 44.36 2.40 -14.97
CA GLY A 229 45.26 3.30 -15.69
C GLY A 229 45.39 3.05 -17.19
N SER A 230 44.53 3.67 -18.00
CA SER A 230 44.89 4.24 -19.32
C SER A 230 43.72 5.03 -19.91
N SER A 231 43.63 6.30 -19.52
CA SER A 231 42.93 7.32 -20.30
C SER A 231 43.81 7.70 -21.49
N ALA A 232 43.75 6.91 -22.57
CA ALA A 232 44.25 7.33 -23.87
C ALA A 232 43.36 6.72 -24.95
N ALA A 233 42.56 7.59 -25.58
CA ALA A 233 41.72 7.26 -26.70
C ALA A 233 42.59 6.83 -27.90
N SER A 234 42.41 5.60 -28.37
CA SER A 234 42.65 5.25 -29.76
C SER A 234 41.79 4.06 -30.19
N SER A 235 40.92 4.36 -31.14
CA SER A 235 40.06 3.48 -31.91
C SER A 235 40.83 2.29 -32.49
N SER A 236 40.56 1.08 -32.00
CA SER A 236 40.70 -0.15 -32.81
C SER A 236 39.72 -1.22 -32.33
N SER A 237 38.77 -1.51 -33.20
CA SER A 237 37.71 -2.50 -33.11
C SER A 237 38.29 -3.92 -33.05
N SER A 238 38.55 -4.40 -31.83
CA SER A 238 38.96 -5.79 -31.58
C SER A 238 37.84 -6.52 -30.83
N SER A 239 36.91 -7.12 -31.58
CA SER A 239 35.66 -7.74 -31.12
C SER A 239 35.79 -9.10 -30.40
N SER A 240 36.93 -9.44 -29.78
CA SER A 240 37.15 -10.77 -29.19
C SER A 240 36.98 -10.84 -27.65
N SER A 241 36.62 -9.76 -26.96
CA SER A 241 36.46 -9.74 -25.50
C SER A 241 35.09 -10.28 -24.98
N ARG A 242 34.46 -11.24 -25.66
CA ARG A 242 33.11 -11.75 -25.31
C ARG A 242 33.09 -12.83 -24.21
N ASP A 243 34.23 -13.40 -23.82
CA ASP A 243 34.23 -14.70 -23.14
C ASP A 243 33.87 -14.74 -21.64
N VAL A 244 33.71 -13.62 -20.93
CA VAL A 244 33.45 -13.65 -19.46
C VAL A 244 32.14 -12.97 -19.05
N LYS A 245 31.49 -12.22 -19.95
CA LYS A 245 30.21 -11.54 -19.62
C LYS A 245 29.03 -12.51 -19.56
N GLY A 246 29.08 -13.58 -20.35
CA GLY A 246 27.96 -14.48 -20.58
C GLY A 246 27.27 -15.08 -19.33
N PRO A 247 27.97 -15.70 -18.35
CA PRO A 247 27.28 -16.49 -17.33
C PRO A 247 26.51 -15.66 -16.30
N HIS A 248 27.08 -14.53 -15.85
CA HIS A 248 26.38 -13.64 -14.92
C HIS A 248 25.18 -12.97 -15.60
N GLU A 249 25.36 -12.52 -16.84
CA GLU A 249 24.31 -11.91 -17.68
C GLU A 249 23.14 -12.87 -17.87
N ALA A 250 23.41 -14.09 -18.33
CA ALA A 250 22.37 -15.09 -18.52
C ALA A 250 21.66 -15.42 -17.21
N PHE A 251 22.42 -15.56 -16.11
CA PHE A 251 21.84 -15.93 -14.82
C PHE A 251 20.91 -14.84 -14.29
N VAL A 252 21.33 -13.58 -14.31
CA VAL A 252 20.48 -12.44 -13.95
C VAL A 252 19.23 -12.41 -14.82
N GLN A 253 19.37 -12.65 -16.12
CA GLN A 253 18.24 -12.65 -17.04
C GLN A 253 17.22 -13.75 -16.69
N VAL A 254 17.68 -14.96 -16.34
CA VAL A 254 16.78 -16.02 -15.87
C VAL A 254 16.08 -15.61 -14.58
N GLN A 255 16.79 -14.97 -13.65
CA GLN A 255 16.20 -14.51 -12.40
C GLN A 255 15.14 -13.41 -12.62
N ILE A 256 15.38 -12.44 -13.51
CA ILE A 256 14.39 -11.42 -13.87
C ILE A 256 13.12 -12.09 -14.45
N SER A 257 13.28 -13.05 -15.37
CA SER A 257 12.17 -13.84 -15.88
C SER A 257 11.43 -14.60 -14.76
N ALA A 258 12.16 -15.18 -13.81
CA ALA A 258 11.59 -15.93 -12.68
C ALA A 258 10.77 -15.02 -11.76
N MET A 259 11.29 -13.83 -11.46
CA MET A 259 10.61 -12.83 -10.65
C MET A 259 9.33 -12.34 -11.32
N ALA A 260 9.34 -12.09 -12.64
CA ALA A 260 8.13 -11.72 -13.37
C ALA A 260 7.05 -12.82 -13.24
N LEU A 261 7.43 -14.10 -13.38
CA LEU A 261 6.51 -15.22 -13.17
C LEU A 261 5.97 -15.25 -11.73
N LEU A 262 6.84 -15.14 -10.73
CA LEU A 262 6.47 -15.15 -9.31
C LEU A 262 5.52 -14.01 -8.95
N TRP A 263 5.74 -12.82 -9.53
CA TRP A 263 4.85 -11.68 -9.38
C TRP A 263 3.44 -11.98 -9.93
N GLU A 264 3.33 -12.50 -11.16
CA GLU A 264 2.02 -12.83 -11.73
C GLU A 264 1.29 -13.87 -10.89
N VAL A 265 2.02 -14.88 -10.41
CA VAL A 265 1.49 -15.90 -9.50
C VAL A 265 0.99 -15.28 -8.19
N ALA A 266 1.75 -14.35 -7.59
CA ALA A 266 1.33 -13.64 -6.38
C ALA A 266 0.11 -12.75 -6.63
N ALA A 267 0.09 -12.00 -7.73
CA ALA A 267 -1.02 -11.11 -8.09
C ALA A 267 -2.32 -11.87 -8.36
N LEU A 268 -2.25 -13.03 -9.02
CA LEU A 268 -3.41 -13.90 -9.23
C LEU A 268 -3.98 -14.45 -7.92
N LEU A 269 -3.10 -14.74 -6.96
CA LEU A 269 -3.50 -15.25 -5.67
C LEU A 269 -4.16 -14.17 -4.81
N GLU A 270 -3.66 -12.94 -4.84
CA GLU A 270 -4.32 -11.78 -4.21
C GLU A 270 -5.70 -11.50 -4.85
N LYS A 271 -5.81 -11.62 -6.18
CA LYS A 271 -7.10 -11.55 -6.89
C LYS A 271 -8.06 -12.67 -6.46
N GLN A 272 -7.56 -13.88 -6.22
CA GLN A 272 -8.36 -15.01 -5.75
C GLN A 272 -8.89 -14.80 -4.33
N GLU A 273 -8.06 -14.25 -3.43
CA GLU A 273 -8.45 -13.94 -2.05
C GLU A 273 -9.46 -12.79 -1.97
N SER A 274 -9.30 -11.76 -2.79
CA SER A 274 -10.20 -10.61 -2.80
C SER A 274 -11.53 -10.84 -3.52
N GLY A 275 -11.55 -11.71 -4.54
CA GLY A 275 -12.67 -11.81 -5.46
C GLY A 275 -13.75 -12.84 -5.13
N GLY A 276 -13.57 -13.68 -4.10
CA GLY A 276 -14.47 -14.82 -3.81
C GLY A 276 -14.67 -15.77 -5.00
N ALA A 277 -13.83 -15.65 -6.03
CA ALA A 277 -13.97 -16.36 -7.29
C ALA A 277 -13.59 -17.83 -7.09
N ALA A 278 -14.21 -18.71 -7.89
CA ALA A 278 -13.89 -20.13 -7.92
C ALA A 278 -12.37 -20.31 -7.95
N ALA A 279 -11.84 -21.14 -7.04
CA ALA A 279 -10.40 -21.33 -6.88
C ALA A 279 -9.75 -21.48 -8.25
N LEU A 280 -8.91 -20.53 -8.66
CA LEU A 280 -8.17 -20.59 -9.92
C LEU A 280 -6.81 -21.24 -9.69
N LEU A 281 -6.17 -20.92 -8.56
CA LEU A 281 -4.92 -21.55 -8.14
C LEU A 281 -5.18 -22.60 -7.05
N GLN A 282 -4.26 -23.55 -6.93
CA GLN A 282 -4.17 -24.41 -5.75
C GLN A 282 -3.42 -23.62 -4.67
N PRO A 283 -4.12 -23.11 -3.63
CA PRO A 283 -3.50 -22.22 -2.66
C PRO A 283 -2.31 -22.88 -1.96
N ASP A 284 -2.38 -24.18 -1.65
CA ASP A 284 -1.30 -24.91 -0.98
C ASP A 284 -0.02 -24.94 -1.80
N LEU A 285 -0.12 -25.19 -3.11
CA LEU A 285 1.04 -25.27 -3.99
C LEU A 285 1.64 -23.89 -4.25
N THR A 286 0.81 -22.86 -4.37
CA THR A 286 1.30 -21.49 -4.51
C THR A 286 1.92 -20.97 -3.22
N CYS A 287 1.33 -21.30 -2.07
CA CYS A 287 1.93 -21.06 -0.77
C CYS A 287 3.29 -21.77 -0.66
N ALA A 288 3.38 -23.05 -1.02
CA ALA A 288 4.64 -23.79 -1.01
C ALA A 288 5.71 -23.14 -1.91
N LEU A 289 5.32 -22.68 -3.11
CA LEU A 289 6.22 -21.97 -4.02
C LEU A 289 6.73 -20.65 -3.42
N LEU A 290 5.84 -19.81 -2.93
CA LEU A 290 6.17 -18.48 -2.41
C LEU A 290 6.93 -18.55 -1.07
N THR A 291 6.69 -19.59 -0.27
CA THR A 291 7.36 -19.77 1.03
C THR A 291 8.66 -20.57 0.94
N ASP A 292 9.02 -21.09 -0.24
CA ASP A 292 10.24 -21.85 -0.43
C ASP A 292 11.49 -20.98 -0.24
N ALA A 293 12.47 -21.52 0.49
CA ALA A 293 13.69 -20.79 0.84
C ALA A 293 14.51 -20.37 -0.38
N ALA A 294 14.55 -21.20 -1.43
CA ALA A 294 15.31 -20.90 -2.64
C ALA A 294 14.66 -19.78 -3.46
N VAL A 295 13.32 -19.76 -3.52
CA VAL A 295 12.55 -18.69 -4.16
C VAL A 295 12.77 -17.37 -3.44
N ILE A 296 12.70 -17.38 -2.11
CA ILE A 296 12.96 -16.20 -1.28
C ILE A 296 14.39 -15.68 -1.50
N GLU A 297 15.38 -16.57 -1.50
CA GLU A 297 16.78 -16.17 -1.69
C GLU A 297 17.02 -15.58 -3.09
N LEU A 298 16.38 -16.13 -4.12
CA LEU A 298 16.40 -15.59 -5.48
C LEU A 298 15.80 -14.18 -5.55
N LEU A 299 14.66 -13.95 -4.88
CA LEU A 299 14.04 -12.63 -4.78
C LEU A 299 14.95 -11.64 -4.02
N LEU A 300 15.58 -12.08 -2.93
CA LEU A 300 16.54 -11.25 -2.19
C LEU A 300 17.78 -10.88 -3.01
N GLN A 301 18.30 -11.80 -3.84
CA GLN A 301 19.43 -11.52 -4.74
C GLN A 301 19.09 -10.46 -5.78
N LEU A 302 17.89 -10.53 -6.38
CA LEU A 302 17.40 -9.53 -7.33
C LEU A 302 17.17 -8.17 -6.66
N LEU A 303 16.55 -8.18 -5.47
CA LEU A 303 16.33 -6.97 -4.69
C LEU A 303 17.69 -6.31 -4.35
N ALA A 304 18.69 -7.10 -3.97
CA ALA A 304 20.05 -6.65 -3.72
C ALA A 304 20.68 -6.02 -4.98
N ALA A 305 20.52 -6.63 -6.15
CA ALA A 305 20.97 -6.03 -7.40
C ALA A 305 20.31 -4.67 -7.69
N GLN A 306 19.00 -4.56 -7.55
CA GLN A 306 18.24 -3.33 -7.76
C GLN A 306 18.61 -2.23 -6.74
N VAL A 307 18.78 -2.60 -5.46
CA VAL A 307 19.26 -1.68 -4.41
C VAL A 307 20.67 -1.19 -4.71
N GLY A 308 21.55 -2.07 -5.22
CA GLY A 308 22.90 -1.71 -5.66
C GLY A 308 22.90 -0.68 -6.78
N LEU A 309 21.99 -0.84 -7.75
CA LEU A 309 21.78 0.11 -8.83
C LEU A 309 21.29 1.47 -8.35
N LEU A 310 20.25 1.49 -7.52
CA LEU A 310 19.72 2.74 -6.96
C LEU A 310 20.76 3.46 -6.11
N HIS A 311 21.57 2.71 -5.37
CA HIS A 311 22.69 3.28 -4.62
C HIS A 311 23.72 3.92 -5.57
N ALA A 312 24.11 3.23 -6.65
CA ALA A 312 25.05 3.77 -7.64
C ALA A 312 24.50 5.04 -8.33
N ALA A 313 23.21 5.03 -8.69
CA ALA A 313 22.52 6.20 -9.25
C ALA A 313 22.50 7.36 -8.24
N HIS A 314 22.16 7.07 -6.98
CA HIS A 314 22.16 8.06 -5.90
C HIS A 314 23.55 8.66 -5.66
N VAL A 315 24.60 7.85 -5.64
CA VAL A 315 25.99 8.32 -5.47
C VAL A 315 26.43 9.18 -6.66
N THR A 316 26.15 8.74 -7.89
CA THR A 316 26.49 9.48 -9.11
C THR A 316 25.83 10.85 -9.11
N HIS A 317 24.54 10.89 -8.78
CA HIS A 317 23.79 12.13 -8.68
C HIS A 317 24.35 13.05 -7.56
N ARG A 318 24.68 12.50 -6.39
CA ARG A 318 25.31 13.29 -5.30
C ARG A 318 26.65 13.89 -5.73
N GLN A 319 27.46 13.15 -6.49
CA GLN A 319 28.71 13.65 -7.04
C GLN A 319 28.49 14.76 -8.07
N GLN A 320 27.49 14.62 -8.96
CA GLN A 320 27.12 15.66 -9.92
C GLN A 320 26.67 16.96 -9.21
N GLN A 321 25.86 16.85 -8.15
CA GLN A 321 25.44 18.02 -7.35
C GLN A 321 26.63 18.73 -6.68
N GLN A 322 27.63 17.98 -6.22
CA GLN A 322 28.83 18.56 -5.61
C GLN A 322 29.75 19.24 -6.63
N GLN A 323 29.83 18.72 -7.86
CA GLN A 323 30.64 19.32 -8.94
C GLN A 323 29.95 20.51 -9.62
N GLY A 324 28.62 20.58 -9.57
CA GLY A 324 27.82 21.66 -10.15
C GLY A 324 27.89 23.00 -9.42
N LEU A 325 28.54 23.10 -8.26
CA LEU A 325 28.83 24.40 -7.66
C LEU A 325 30.00 25.05 -8.43
N PRO A 326 29.75 26.09 -9.24
CA PRO A 326 30.80 26.71 -10.02
C PRO A 326 31.87 27.25 -9.07
N ALA A 327 33.11 26.80 -9.26
CA ALA A 327 34.30 27.39 -8.66
C ALA A 327 34.52 28.79 -9.28
N ALA A 328 33.62 29.73 -8.99
CA ALA A 328 33.60 31.08 -9.55
C ALA A 328 34.63 32.02 -8.89
N ALA A 329 35.59 31.51 -8.12
CA ALA A 329 36.56 32.30 -7.40
C ALA A 329 38.00 31.88 -7.72
N SER A 330 38.44 31.99 -8.98
CA SER A 330 39.86 31.75 -9.31
C SER A 330 40.38 32.34 -10.63
N HIS A 331 39.73 33.31 -11.28
CA HIS A 331 40.38 34.05 -12.38
C HIS A 331 40.09 35.55 -12.34
N GLY A 332 40.79 36.21 -11.41
CA GLY A 332 41.06 37.64 -11.50
C GLY A 332 42.31 37.89 -12.33
N ASN A 333 42.14 38.49 -13.51
CA ASN A 333 42.86 39.68 -13.97
C ASN A 333 42.64 39.90 -15.47
N SER A 334 41.79 40.87 -15.82
CA SER A 334 42.09 41.90 -16.84
C SER A 334 40.94 42.91 -16.96
N SER A 335 41.18 44.06 -16.33
CA SER A 335 40.86 45.44 -16.70
C SER A 335 39.68 45.79 -17.62
N SER A 336 38.82 46.63 -17.04
CA SER A 336 38.22 47.86 -17.63
C SER A 336 36.90 47.78 -18.40
N SER A 337 35.85 48.20 -17.68
CA SER A 337 35.00 49.38 -17.97
C SER A 337 33.49 49.17 -18.21
N SER A 338 32.73 50.00 -17.46
CA SER A 338 31.36 50.49 -17.68
C SER A 338 30.15 49.69 -17.14
N LEU A 339 29.84 49.96 -15.85
CA LEU A 339 28.57 50.53 -15.36
C LEU A 339 27.26 50.16 -16.08
N ALA A 340 26.51 49.21 -15.49
CA ALA A 340 25.08 49.29 -15.17
C ALA A 340 24.71 48.12 -14.25
N GLN A 341 24.95 48.32 -12.96
CA GLN A 341 24.73 47.36 -11.88
C GLN A 341 23.34 47.59 -11.28
N ILE A 342 22.38 46.72 -11.61
CA ILE A 342 21.20 46.49 -10.76
C ILE A 342 21.63 45.42 -9.75
N GLN A 343 21.91 45.89 -8.54
CA GLN A 343 22.30 45.10 -7.39
C GLN A 343 21.08 44.39 -6.84
N GLN A 344 20.91 43.11 -7.20
CA GLN A 344 19.98 42.19 -6.56
C GLN A 344 20.80 41.08 -5.91
N GLU A 345 21.44 41.41 -4.78
CA GLU A 345 21.98 40.42 -3.85
C GLU A 345 20.81 39.67 -3.22
N ALA A 346 20.38 38.59 -3.86
CA ALA A 346 19.55 37.58 -3.23
C ALA A 346 20.40 36.87 -2.17
N SER A 347 20.15 37.20 -0.90
CA SER A 347 20.70 36.47 0.24
C SER A 347 20.24 35.01 0.14
N VAL A 348 21.12 34.12 -0.32
CA VAL A 348 20.95 32.67 -0.13
C VAL A 348 21.11 32.42 1.37
N GLY A 349 19.99 32.47 2.09
CA GLY A 349 19.97 32.33 3.54
C GLY A 349 20.50 30.95 3.98
N PRO A 350 21.12 30.84 5.17
CA PRO A 350 21.72 29.61 5.70
C PRO A 350 20.74 28.44 5.95
N LYS A 351 19.47 28.56 5.54
CA LYS A 351 18.44 27.54 5.74
C LYS A 351 18.45 26.43 4.67
N GLN A 352 19.03 26.64 3.49
CA GLN A 352 19.11 25.58 2.47
C GLN A 352 20.24 24.58 2.72
N GLN A 353 21.31 24.99 3.42
CA GLN A 353 22.48 24.14 3.64
C GLN A 353 22.20 22.99 4.64
N TYR A 354 21.25 23.16 5.56
CA TYR A 354 20.81 22.10 6.49
C TYR A 354 19.96 20.99 5.85
N ARG A 355 19.54 21.11 4.59
CA ARG A 355 18.63 20.13 3.94
C ARG A 355 19.34 19.04 3.12
N ALA A 356 20.64 19.18 2.86
CA ALA A 356 21.39 18.27 1.98
C ALA A 356 22.30 17.26 2.71
N ASP A 357 22.47 17.37 4.03
CA ASP A 357 23.24 16.41 4.84
C ASP A 357 22.41 15.17 5.18
N LEU A 358 21.83 14.54 4.16
CA LEU A 358 21.42 13.14 4.28
C LEU A 358 22.70 12.34 4.55
N LEU A 359 22.73 11.70 5.72
CA LEU A 359 23.80 10.83 6.15
C LEU A 359 24.15 9.87 5.00
N PRO A 360 25.44 9.58 4.77
CA PRO A 360 25.83 8.60 3.75
C PRO A 360 25.03 7.31 3.96
N ILE A 361 24.17 6.98 3.00
CA ILE A 361 23.47 5.70 3.01
C ILE A 361 24.56 4.66 2.78
N ALA A 362 24.87 3.89 3.84
CA ALA A 362 25.85 2.83 3.76
C ALA A 362 25.46 1.90 2.61
N ALA A 363 26.41 1.57 1.74
CA ALA A 363 26.10 0.76 0.58
C ALA A 363 26.00 -0.70 1.03
N PHE A 364 24.88 -1.38 0.76
CA PHE A 364 24.68 -2.77 1.21
C PHE A 364 25.81 -3.68 0.69
N HIS A 365 26.27 -3.42 -0.54
CA HIS A 365 27.34 -4.17 -1.21
C HIS A 365 28.73 -3.95 -0.59
N GLN A 366 28.90 -3.01 0.34
CA GLN A 366 30.14 -2.87 1.10
C GLN A 366 30.24 -3.86 2.26
N GLN A 367 29.13 -4.50 2.66
CA GLN A 367 29.15 -5.51 3.71
C GLN A 367 29.55 -6.88 3.13
N PRO A 368 30.63 -7.52 3.63
CA PRO A 368 31.09 -8.81 3.14
C PRO A 368 30.02 -9.90 3.21
N ASP A 369 29.23 -9.90 4.28
CA ASP A 369 28.17 -10.89 4.52
C ASP A 369 27.06 -10.80 3.47
N MET A 370 26.78 -9.58 2.97
CA MET A 370 25.79 -9.38 1.91
C MET A 370 26.32 -9.86 0.56
N LEU A 371 27.61 -9.65 0.28
CA LEU A 371 28.23 -10.16 -0.95
C LEU A 371 28.26 -11.69 -0.99
N GLN A 372 28.23 -12.37 0.17
CA GLN A 372 28.15 -13.83 0.24
C GLN A 372 26.78 -14.39 -0.18
N LEU A 373 25.71 -13.60 -0.05
CA LEU A 373 24.37 -13.98 -0.51
C LEU A 373 24.24 -13.93 -2.04
N LEU A 374 25.17 -13.25 -2.71
CA LEU A 374 25.11 -12.99 -4.14
C LEU A 374 25.96 -14.00 -4.91
N PRO A 375 25.43 -14.61 -5.97
CA PRO A 375 26.16 -15.62 -6.73
C PRO A 375 27.30 -14.95 -7.48
N GLY A 376 28.55 -15.20 -7.08
CA GLY A 376 29.72 -14.49 -7.63
C GLY A 376 29.99 -13.10 -7.03
N GLY A 377 29.27 -12.71 -5.97
CA GLY A 377 29.52 -11.48 -5.20
C GLY A 377 29.35 -10.19 -6.01
N GLN A 378 30.34 -9.31 -5.99
CA GLN A 378 30.29 -8.01 -6.68
C GLN A 378 30.19 -8.14 -8.21
N ALA A 379 30.71 -9.21 -8.80
CA ALA A 379 30.63 -9.43 -10.24
C ALA A 379 29.18 -9.56 -10.73
N TYR A 380 28.35 -10.25 -9.94
CA TYR A 380 26.92 -10.34 -10.19
C TYR A 380 26.22 -8.99 -10.09
N LEU A 381 26.50 -8.18 -9.07
CA LEU A 381 25.90 -6.84 -8.96
C LEU A 381 26.25 -5.96 -10.15
N ASN A 382 27.50 -5.99 -10.59
CA ASN A 382 27.95 -5.19 -11.72
C ASN A 382 27.26 -5.64 -13.02
N GLU A 383 27.08 -6.93 -13.23
CA GLU A 383 26.41 -7.43 -14.43
C GLU A 383 24.91 -7.22 -14.38
N ALA A 384 24.28 -7.45 -13.23
CA ALA A 384 22.87 -7.13 -13.02
C ALA A 384 22.61 -5.64 -13.28
N ALA A 385 23.49 -4.78 -12.77
CA ALA A 385 23.43 -3.35 -13.04
C ALA A 385 23.43 -3.02 -14.54
N ARG A 386 24.31 -3.68 -15.32
CA ARG A 386 24.34 -3.50 -16.77
C ARG A 386 23.07 -4.00 -17.44
N GLN A 387 22.53 -5.14 -17.02
CA GLN A 387 21.34 -5.74 -17.61
C GLN A 387 20.10 -4.86 -17.46
N PHE A 388 19.87 -4.30 -16.27
CA PHE A 388 18.74 -3.39 -16.07
C PHE A 388 18.87 -2.14 -16.95
N VAL A 389 20.07 -1.56 -17.07
CA VAL A 389 20.32 -0.40 -17.95
C VAL A 389 20.15 -0.77 -19.43
N SER A 390 20.59 -1.95 -19.85
CA SER A 390 20.45 -2.42 -21.24
C SER A 390 19.00 -2.75 -21.60
N SER A 391 18.23 -3.29 -20.68
CA SER A 391 16.81 -3.64 -20.91
C SER A 391 15.97 -2.41 -21.25
N SER A 392 16.27 -1.26 -20.65
CA SER A 392 15.59 0.01 -20.94
C SER A 392 15.84 0.51 -22.37
N SER A 393 16.95 0.14 -23.00
CA SER A 393 17.29 0.61 -24.36
C SER A 393 16.52 -0.10 -25.48
N ILE A 394 15.99 -1.30 -25.21
CA ILE A 394 15.35 -2.14 -26.24
C ILE A 394 13.91 -1.68 -26.52
N THR A 395 13.24 -1.07 -25.55
CA THR A 395 11.86 -0.57 -25.72
C THR A 395 11.78 0.71 -26.55
N SER A 396 12.89 1.44 -26.76
CA SER A 396 12.89 2.76 -27.41
C SER A 396 13.29 2.75 -28.91
N SER A 397 13.49 1.59 -29.54
CA SER A 397 14.13 1.46 -30.86
C SER A 397 13.30 1.94 -32.08
N GLY A 398 12.32 2.84 -31.88
CA GLY A 398 11.38 3.30 -32.92
C GLY A 398 11.60 4.71 -33.48
N SER A 399 12.43 5.59 -32.90
CA SER A 399 12.50 7.00 -33.36
C SER A 399 13.87 7.65 -33.08
N SER A 400 14.32 8.52 -33.98
CA SER A 400 15.70 9.00 -34.14
C SER A 400 16.25 9.91 -33.00
N SER A 401 17.39 9.49 -32.44
CA SER A 401 18.55 10.29 -31.97
C SER A 401 18.34 11.55 -31.10
N SER A 402 17.68 11.44 -29.95
CA SER A 402 17.83 12.39 -28.84
C SER A 402 18.47 11.72 -27.62
N SER A 403 19.50 12.34 -27.06
CA SER A 403 20.40 11.77 -26.04
C SER A 403 19.87 11.88 -24.60
N SER A 404 18.58 11.64 -24.36
CA SER A 404 17.93 11.91 -23.05
C SER A 404 17.38 10.67 -22.33
N SER A 405 17.90 9.46 -22.57
CA SER A 405 17.29 8.19 -22.11
C SER A 405 17.64 7.72 -20.68
N GLU A 406 18.27 8.55 -19.83
CA GLU A 406 18.55 8.13 -18.44
C GLU A 406 17.32 7.99 -17.51
N PRO A 407 16.27 8.84 -17.56
CA PRO A 407 15.17 8.77 -16.60
C PRO A 407 14.30 7.52 -16.77
N GLU A 408 14.10 7.04 -18.01
CA GLU A 408 13.32 5.83 -18.31
C GLU A 408 13.93 4.56 -17.66
N GLY A 409 15.25 4.49 -17.56
CA GLY A 409 15.91 3.34 -16.95
C GLY A 409 15.67 3.23 -15.45
N LEU A 410 15.59 4.37 -14.77
CA LEU A 410 15.38 4.43 -13.32
C LEU A 410 13.92 4.07 -12.97
N LEU A 411 12.96 4.49 -13.79
CA LEU A 411 11.54 4.10 -13.70
C LEU A 411 11.36 2.58 -13.79
N LEU A 412 11.98 1.94 -14.79
CA LEU A 412 11.90 0.49 -14.95
C LEU A 412 12.47 -0.25 -13.73
N VAL A 413 13.57 0.25 -13.15
CA VAL A 413 14.15 -0.31 -11.91
C VAL A 413 13.17 -0.19 -10.74
N TRP A 414 12.51 0.96 -10.54
CA TRP A 414 11.49 1.10 -9.49
C TRP A 414 10.33 0.14 -9.71
N TYR A 415 9.84 0.02 -10.94
CA TYR A 415 8.75 -0.88 -11.30
C TYR A 415 9.09 -2.35 -11.00
N GLU A 416 10.24 -2.84 -11.47
CA GLU A 416 10.67 -4.22 -11.22
C GLU A 416 10.94 -4.49 -9.73
N MET A 417 11.35 -3.47 -8.99
CA MET A 417 11.56 -3.58 -7.55
C MET A 417 10.26 -3.59 -6.77
N ARG A 418 9.28 -2.78 -7.16
CA ARG A 418 7.92 -2.90 -6.67
C ARG A 418 7.39 -4.30 -6.90
N ARG A 419 7.68 -4.89 -8.08
CA ARG A 419 7.34 -6.28 -8.40
C ARG A 419 7.96 -7.27 -7.41
N CYS A 420 9.27 -7.20 -7.23
CA CYS A 420 9.98 -8.05 -6.28
C CYS A 420 9.43 -7.92 -4.84
N LEU A 421 9.19 -6.68 -4.39
CA LEU A 421 8.72 -6.39 -3.03
C LEU A 421 7.34 -6.97 -2.73
N GLN A 422 6.35 -6.80 -3.62
CA GLN A 422 5.02 -7.35 -3.35
C GLN A 422 5.08 -8.88 -3.39
N ALA A 423 5.82 -9.49 -4.31
CA ALA A 423 5.98 -10.94 -4.33
C ALA A 423 6.57 -11.47 -3.01
N MET A 424 7.61 -10.81 -2.47
CA MET A 424 8.16 -11.15 -1.15
C MET A 424 7.18 -10.89 0.01
N LEU A 425 6.43 -9.79 -0.06
CA LEU A 425 5.43 -9.43 0.95
C LEU A 425 4.31 -10.47 1.01
N SER A 426 3.75 -10.86 -0.14
CA SER A 426 2.70 -11.88 -0.22
C SER A 426 3.23 -13.24 0.23
N SER A 427 4.49 -13.55 -0.07
CA SER A 427 5.21 -14.74 0.43
C SER A 427 5.30 -14.76 1.95
N LEU A 428 5.77 -13.67 2.56
CA LEU A 428 5.90 -13.53 4.01
C LEU A 428 4.56 -13.55 4.73
N ARG A 429 3.54 -12.85 4.20
CA ARG A 429 2.19 -12.86 4.77
C ARG A 429 1.64 -14.28 4.85
N ARG A 430 1.85 -15.10 3.82
CA ARG A 430 1.42 -16.51 3.79
C ARG A 430 2.20 -17.39 4.73
N LEU A 431 3.52 -17.23 4.80
CA LEU A 431 4.35 -17.95 5.78
C LEU A 431 3.87 -17.65 7.20
N LEU A 432 3.50 -16.39 7.48
CA LEU A 432 2.95 -16.00 8.76
C LEU A 432 1.53 -16.52 8.99
N ALA A 433 0.69 -16.60 7.97
CA ALA A 433 -0.67 -17.11 8.06
C ALA A 433 -0.71 -18.62 8.30
N THR A 434 0.01 -19.40 7.51
CA THR A 434 0.17 -20.86 7.65
C THR A 434 0.65 -21.22 9.05
N ARG A 435 1.69 -20.54 9.54
CA ARG A 435 2.17 -20.75 10.92
C ARG A 435 1.12 -20.43 11.98
N ASN A 436 0.31 -19.38 11.81
CA ASN A 436 -0.73 -19.08 12.80
C ASN A 436 -1.81 -20.17 12.82
N ALA A 437 -2.13 -20.73 11.65
CA ALA A 437 -3.03 -21.87 11.55
C ALA A 437 -2.43 -23.11 12.23
N ASP A 438 -1.15 -23.43 12.01
CA ASP A 438 -0.47 -24.55 12.64
C ASP A 438 -0.39 -24.39 14.17
N VAL A 439 -0.08 -23.17 14.65
CA VAL A 439 -0.06 -22.87 16.09
C VAL A 439 -1.46 -22.97 16.68
N ALA A 440 -2.49 -22.48 15.99
CA ALA A 440 -3.88 -22.61 16.45
C ALA A 440 -4.32 -24.08 16.50
N TYR A 441 -3.95 -24.88 15.49
CA TYR A 441 -4.21 -26.32 15.45
C TYR A 441 -3.52 -27.06 16.59
N ASN A 442 -2.22 -26.80 16.80
CA ASN A 442 -1.45 -27.39 17.89
C ASN A 442 -1.96 -26.95 19.26
N ASN A 443 -2.42 -25.71 19.42
CA ASN A 443 -3.02 -25.25 20.67
C ASN A 443 -4.38 -25.91 20.94
N ALA A 444 -5.17 -26.17 19.90
CA ALA A 444 -6.42 -26.91 20.03
C ALA A 444 -6.14 -28.38 20.40
N ASP A 445 -5.19 -29.03 19.74
CA ASP A 445 -4.79 -30.40 20.04
C ASP A 445 -4.14 -30.51 21.44
N LEU A 446 -3.35 -29.52 21.87
CA LEU A 446 -2.83 -29.42 23.24
C LEU A 446 -3.94 -29.20 24.27
N ALA A 447 -5.00 -28.47 23.94
CA ALA A 447 -6.15 -28.29 24.83
C ALA A 447 -6.92 -29.60 25.01
N ASP A 448 -7.05 -30.40 23.94
CA ASP A 448 -7.66 -31.73 23.99
C ASP A 448 -6.76 -32.76 24.70
N ASN A 449 -5.45 -32.73 24.44
CA ASN A 449 -4.45 -33.64 25.02
C ASN A 449 -3.98 -33.27 26.44
N ASN A 450 -4.30 -32.07 26.94
CA ASN A 450 -4.07 -31.73 28.35
C ASN A 450 -4.92 -32.60 29.31
N ALA A 451 -5.85 -33.40 28.76
CA ALA A 451 -6.51 -34.49 29.47
C ALA A 451 -5.62 -35.73 29.72
N ASP A 452 -4.51 -35.92 28.98
CA ASP A 452 -3.75 -37.19 28.88
C ASP A 452 -2.23 -37.08 29.24
N VAL A 453 -1.80 -36.03 29.95
CA VAL A 453 -0.41 -35.47 30.09
C VAL A 453 0.70 -36.39 30.68
N ALA A 454 0.54 -37.70 30.78
CA ALA A 454 1.63 -38.56 31.29
C ALA A 454 2.70 -38.98 30.25
N ASN A 455 2.52 -38.76 28.94
CA ASN A 455 3.37 -39.42 27.91
C ASN A 455 4.16 -38.54 26.90
N ASN A 456 4.10 -37.20 26.93
CA ASN A 456 4.46 -36.37 25.75
C ASN A 456 5.90 -35.79 25.68
N ASN A 457 6.94 -36.55 26.02
CA ASN A 457 8.32 -36.09 25.77
C ASN A 457 8.74 -36.15 24.27
N ALA A 458 8.01 -36.86 23.41
CA ALA A 458 8.32 -36.96 21.98
C ALA A 458 7.85 -35.72 21.18
N ASP A 459 6.66 -35.19 21.49
CA ASP A 459 6.06 -34.08 20.72
C ASP A 459 6.79 -32.75 20.93
N VAL A 460 7.47 -32.58 22.07
CA VAL A 460 8.34 -31.42 22.34
C VAL A 460 9.60 -31.46 21.44
N ALA A 461 10.06 -32.65 21.04
CA ALA A 461 11.23 -32.78 20.17
C ALA A 461 10.91 -32.40 18.71
N ASP A 462 9.74 -32.80 18.20
CA ASP A 462 9.30 -32.42 16.84
C ASP A 462 9.03 -30.91 16.72
N ASN A 463 8.38 -30.31 17.72
CA ASN A 463 8.20 -28.85 17.77
C ASN A 463 9.53 -28.07 17.78
N ASN A 464 10.55 -28.59 18.47
CA ASN A 464 11.89 -27.98 18.47
C ASN A 464 12.60 -28.11 17.11
N ALA A 465 12.35 -29.19 16.36
CA ALA A 465 12.90 -29.37 15.02
C ALA A 465 12.31 -28.36 14.02
N ASP A 466 11.02 -28.06 14.12
CA ASP A 466 10.38 -27.04 13.27
C ASP A 466 10.83 -25.63 13.61
N VAL A 467 11.02 -25.31 14.89
CA VAL A 467 11.67 -24.04 15.33
C VAL A 467 13.10 -23.94 14.80
N ALA A 468 13.85 -25.03 14.72
CA ALA A 468 15.20 -25.02 14.15
C ALA A 468 15.19 -24.76 12.64
N ARG A 469 14.20 -25.29 11.89
CA ARG A 469 14.04 -25.02 10.45
C ARG A 469 13.77 -23.53 10.17
N LEU A 470 13.12 -22.83 11.09
CA LEU A 470 12.85 -21.38 10.97
C LEU A 470 14.07 -20.49 11.09
N LYS A 471 15.13 -20.93 11.77
CA LYS A 471 16.41 -20.18 11.84
C LYS A 471 17.06 -20.03 10.46
N HIS A 472 16.60 -20.79 9.48
CA HIS A 472 17.14 -20.79 8.12
C HIS A 472 16.23 -20.11 7.10
N VAL A 473 15.11 -19.48 7.49
CA VAL A 473 14.27 -18.74 6.52
C VAL A 473 15.03 -17.50 6.04
N PRO A 474 15.48 -17.43 4.77
CA PRO A 474 16.34 -16.35 4.31
C PRO A 474 15.66 -14.97 4.38
N ALA A 475 14.34 -14.92 4.21
CA ALA A 475 13.53 -13.69 4.30
C ALA A 475 13.57 -13.03 5.69
N LEU A 476 13.82 -13.82 6.73
CA LEU A 476 13.90 -13.35 8.13
C LEU A 476 15.36 -13.18 8.59
N SER A 477 16.32 -13.30 7.67
CA SER A 477 17.73 -13.07 7.99
C SER A 477 18.00 -11.60 8.31
N ALA A 478 19.02 -11.35 9.12
CA ALA A 478 19.50 -9.99 9.40
C ALA A 478 19.87 -9.24 8.10
N ALA A 479 20.37 -9.97 7.11
CA ALA A 479 20.71 -9.45 5.79
C ALA A 479 19.47 -8.99 5.00
N ALA A 480 18.41 -9.80 4.97
CA ALA A 480 17.16 -9.45 4.31
C ALA A 480 16.51 -8.21 4.93
N LEU A 481 16.55 -8.10 6.26
CA LEU A 481 16.06 -6.91 6.95
C LEU A 481 16.90 -5.68 6.61
N ARG A 482 18.24 -5.77 6.62
CA ARG A 482 19.12 -4.65 6.21
C ARG A 482 18.87 -4.20 4.78
N LEU A 483 18.66 -5.15 3.88
CA LEU A 483 18.36 -4.86 2.48
C LEU A 483 17.07 -4.06 2.35
N ALA A 484 16.00 -4.49 3.03
CA ALA A 484 14.73 -3.78 3.04
C ALA A 484 14.85 -2.38 3.67
N LEU A 485 15.60 -2.25 4.77
CA LEU A 485 15.89 -0.96 5.42
C LEU A 485 16.61 0.01 4.48
N GLN A 486 17.63 -0.48 3.78
CA GLN A 486 18.37 0.33 2.83
C GLN A 486 17.50 0.77 1.65
N LEU A 487 16.64 -0.12 1.18
CA LEU A 487 15.71 0.21 0.12
C LEU A 487 14.75 1.33 0.54
N GLN A 488 14.19 1.24 1.74
CA GLN A 488 13.33 2.29 2.29
C GLN A 488 14.05 3.65 2.36
N LEU A 489 15.32 3.66 2.76
CA LEU A 489 16.15 4.87 2.79
C LEU A 489 16.46 5.43 1.40
N LEU A 490 16.73 4.57 0.42
CA LEU A 490 16.95 5.00 -0.97
C LEU A 490 15.67 5.56 -1.59
N ALA A 491 14.52 4.91 -1.38
CA ALA A 491 13.21 5.37 -1.82
C ALA A 491 12.86 6.74 -1.22
N ALA A 492 13.07 6.90 0.09
CA ALA A 492 12.86 8.19 0.75
C ALA A 492 13.81 9.28 0.22
N GLY A 493 15.07 8.93 -0.04
CA GLY A 493 16.06 9.84 -0.61
C GLY A 493 15.71 10.28 -2.04
N GLU A 494 15.19 9.37 -2.88
CA GLU A 494 14.74 9.68 -4.23
C GLU A 494 13.50 10.58 -4.22
N LEU A 495 12.51 10.26 -3.39
CA LEU A 495 11.29 11.04 -3.27
C LEU A 495 11.58 12.46 -2.75
N GLN A 496 12.49 12.60 -1.79
CA GLN A 496 12.98 13.92 -1.34
C GLN A 496 13.69 14.68 -2.47
N ARG A 497 14.46 14.00 -3.32
CA ARG A 497 15.15 14.61 -4.46
C ARG A 497 14.16 15.09 -5.52
N GLN A 498 13.22 14.26 -5.92
CA GLN A 498 12.19 14.61 -6.91
C GLN A 498 11.36 15.81 -6.44
N ARG A 499 11.03 15.88 -5.14
CA ARG A 499 10.38 17.07 -4.55
C ARG A 499 11.26 18.32 -4.62
N ALA A 500 12.56 18.21 -4.32
CA ALA A 500 13.47 19.34 -4.46
C ALA A 500 13.59 19.82 -5.91
N ALA A 501 13.62 18.88 -6.87
CA ALA A 501 13.62 19.17 -8.30
C ALA A 501 12.31 19.83 -8.75
N SER A 502 11.16 19.30 -8.34
CA SER A 502 9.84 19.88 -8.62
C SER A 502 9.71 21.29 -8.02
N GLN A 503 10.20 21.54 -6.80
CA GLN A 503 10.21 22.89 -6.22
C GLN A 503 11.09 23.87 -7.00
N GLN A 504 12.24 23.42 -7.51
CA GLN A 504 13.10 24.25 -8.37
C GLN A 504 12.44 24.49 -9.74
N GLN A 505 11.83 23.47 -10.32
CA GLN A 505 11.14 23.55 -11.60
C GLN A 505 9.93 24.47 -11.50
N GLN A 506 9.12 24.39 -10.44
CA GLN A 506 7.99 25.29 -10.22
C GLN A 506 8.43 26.77 -10.13
N GLN A 507 9.63 27.05 -9.61
CA GLN A 507 10.21 28.40 -9.62
C GLN A 507 10.65 28.84 -11.03
N GLN A 508 11.09 27.91 -11.89
CA GLN A 508 11.46 28.19 -13.28
C GLN A 508 10.23 28.26 -14.21
N GLN A 509 9.20 27.46 -13.95
CA GLN A 509 7.95 27.39 -14.69
C GLN A 509 7.12 28.67 -14.59
N GLN A 510 7.19 29.36 -13.44
CA GLN A 510 6.70 30.75 -13.34
C GLN A 510 7.33 31.70 -14.38
N GLN A 511 8.42 31.31 -15.04
CA GLN A 511 9.08 32.06 -16.11
C GLN A 511 8.84 31.49 -17.53
N GLN A 512 8.29 30.27 -17.72
CA GLN A 512 8.21 29.60 -19.03
C GLN A 512 6.90 28.81 -19.29
N GLN A 513 5.74 29.46 -19.15
CA GLN A 513 4.39 28.85 -19.26
C GLN A 513 3.92 28.29 -20.64
N GLN A 514 4.79 27.82 -21.55
CA GLN A 514 4.32 27.23 -22.83
C GLN A 514 4.94 25.88 -23.25
N GLN A 515 5.88 25.30 -22.49
CA GLN A 515 6.42 23.96 -22.79
C GLN A 515 6.07 22.89 -21.72
N GLU A 516 5.17 23.18 -20.77
CA GLU A 516 5.13 22.50 -19.46
C GLU A 516 4.35 21.18 -19.36
N GLN A 517 3.49 20.82 -20.31
CA GLN A 517 2.59 19.67 -20.07
C GLN A 517 3.23 18.28 -20.23
N GLU A 518 4.23 18.11 -21.10
CA GLU A 518 4.83 16.77 -21.30
C GLU A 518 5.84 16.42 -20.20
N GLN A 519 6.55 17.40 -19.64
CA GLN A 519 7.47 17.15 -18.51
C GLN A 519 6.76 16.88 -17.19
N GLU A 520 5.56 17.43 -16.99
CA GLU A 520 4.81 17.24 -15.74
C GLU A 520 4.32 15.79 -15.60
N GLN A 521 3.89 15.15 -16.70
CA GLN A 521 3.39 13.76 -16.68
C GLN A 521 4.50 12.74 -16.33
N GLU A 522 5.67 12.82 -16.98
CA GLU A 522 6.77 11.88 -16.76
C GLU A 522 7.34 12.00 -15.32
N GLN A 523 7.30 13.19 -14.74
CA GLN A 523 7.72 13.44 -13.36
C GLN A 523 6.74 12.88 -12.33
N VAL A 524 5.43 12.95 -12.61
CA VAL A 524 4.39 12.39 -11.73
C VAL A 524 4.51 10.87 -11.63
N ASP A 525 4.75 10.19 -12.75
CA ASP A 525 4.89 8.72 -12.77
C ASP A 525 6.11 8.25 -11.95
N GLY A 526 7.24 8.96 -12.04
CA GLY A 526 8.43 8.66 -11.25
C GLY A 526 8.29 8.89 -9.76
N MET A 527 7.45 9.85 -9.36
CA MET A 527 7.14 10.11 -7.96
C MET A 527 6.24 9.03 -7.38
N GLN A 528 5.24 8.61 -8.14
CA GLN A 528 4.30 7.59 -7.73
C GLN A 528 4.98 6.22 -7.54
N GLU A 529 5.90 5.83 -8.41
CA GLU A 529 6.62 4.56 -8.26
C GLU A 529 7.60 4.57 -7.06
N ALA A 530 8.30 5.68 -6.80
CA ALA A 530 9.15 5.82 -5.61
C ALA A 530 8.31 5.77 -4.32
N GLU A 531 7.12 6.39 -4.32
CA GLU A 531 6.17 6.35 -3.21
C GLU A 531 5.68 4.93 -2.95
N LEU A 532 5.29 4.19 -4.00
CA LEU A 532 4.81 2.81 -3.89
C LEU A 532 5.90 1.86 -3.41
N VAL A 533 7.15 2.05 -3.84
CA VAL A 533 8.26 1.28 -3.29
C VAL A 533 8.52 1.62 -1.83
N LEU A 534 8.41 2.89 -1.43
CA LEU A 534 8.54 3.27 -0.03
C LEU A 534 7.48 2.56 0.84
N VAL A 535 6.21 2.55 0.39
CA VAL A 535 5.11 1.87 1.07
C VAL A 535 5.31 0.35 1.11
N ASN A 536 5.71 -0.26 0.00
CA ASN A 536 5.93 -1.72 -0.06
C ASN A 536 7.12 -2.16 0.78
N SER A 537 8.22 -1.39 0.79
CA SER A 537 9.40 -1.66 1.62
C SER A 537 9.06 -1.60 3.10
N ASP A 538 8.26 -0.60 3.48
CA ASP A 538 7.78 -0.43 4.83
C ASP A 538 6.87 -1.58 5.29
N GLN A 539 5.94 -2.03 4.43
CA GLN A 539 5.13 -3.22 4.68
C GLN A 539 5.99 -4.49 4.79
N LEU A 540 7.02 -4.61 3.96
CA LEU A 540 7.95 -5.74 3.98
C LEU A 540 8.73 -5.78 5.30
N ILE A 541 9.30 -4.65 5.73
CA ILE A 541 10.02 -4.54 7.00
C ILE A 541 9.13 -4.92 8.17
N ARG A 542 7.87 -4.45 8.18
CA ARG A 542 6.88 -4.85 9.19
C ARG A 542 6.66 -6.36 9.21
N ALA A 543 6.43 -6.96 8.04
CA ALA A 543 6.22 -8.40 7.92
C ALA A 543 7.47 -9.20 8.37
N GLN A 544 8.67 -8.73 8.03
CA GLN A 544 9.93 -9.34 8.45
C GLN A 544 10.13 -9.26 9.96
N ILE A 545 9.94 -8.07 10.57
CA ILE A 545 10.05 -7.89 12.02
C ILE A 545 9.06 -8.81 12.74
N HIS A 546 7.79 -8.80 12.31
CA HIS A 546 6.75 -9.64 12.92
C HIS A 546 7.07 -11.14 12.75
N GLY A 547 7.55 -11.53 11.58
CA GLY A 547 7.97 -12.89 11.30
C GLY A 547 9.17 -13.33 12.13
N MET A 548 10.16 -12.47 12.33
CA MET A 548 11.31 -12.74 13.19
C MET A 548 10.90 -12.94 14.65
N LEU A 549 10.03 -12.07 15.17
CA LEU A 549 9.51 -12.16 16.54
C LEU A 549 8.74 -13.47 16.75
N LYS A 550 7.86 -13.81 15.80
CA LYS A 550 7.12 -15.08 15.83
C LYS A 550 8.04 -16.29 15.69
N ALA A 551 9.01 -16.25 14.78
CA ALA A 551 9.89 -17.37 14.47
C ALA A 551 10.80 -17.74 15.63
N THR A 552 11.35 -16.74 16.31
CA THR A 552 12.24 -16.94 17.45
C THR A 552 11.47 -17.31 18.73
N GLY A 553 10.16 -17.10 18.76
CA GLY A 553 9.37 -17.12 20.00
C GLY A 553 9.84 -16.05 21.00
N SER A 554 10.80 -15.22 20.60
CA SER A 554 11.33 -14.15 21.41
C SER A 554 10.51 -12.92 21.10
N HIS A 555 10.16 -12.21 22.15
CA HIS A 555 9.38 -11.00 22.00
C HIS A 555 10.23 -9.81 21.50
N SER A 556 11.47 -10.06 21.06
CA SER A 556 12.40 -9.02 20.65
C SER A 556 13.21 -9.37 19.41
N LEU A 557 13.64 -8.35 18.67
CA LEU A 557 14.58 -8.55 17.57
C LEU A 557 15.92 -9.10 18.11
N PRO A 558 16.63 -9.97 17.36
CA PRO A 558 17.94 -10.46 17.75
C PRO A 558 18.89 -9.30 18.09
N LEU A 559 19.66 -9.45 19.16
CA LEU A 559 20.56 -8.41 19.65
C LEU A 559 21.57 -7.98 18.57
N GLU A 560 21.99 -8.91 17.73
CA GLU A 560 22.89 -8.67 16.59
C GLU A 560 22.27 -7.71 15.59
N VAL A 561 20.96 -7.83 15.31
CA VAL A 561 20.23 -6.93 14.42
C VAL A 561 20.12 -5.55 15.06
N LEU A 562 19.75 -5.49 16.34
CA LEU A 562 19.65 -4.22 17.06
C LEU A 562 20.99 -3.50 17.18
N GLN A 563 22.10 -4.22 17.38
CA GLN A 563 23.43 -3.63 17.50
C GLN A 563 24.04 -3.23 16.15
N GLN A 564 23.89 -4.07 15.11
CA GLN A 564 24.53 -3.85 13.82
C GLN A 564 23.68 -2.98 12.88
N ALA A 565 22.35 -3.08 12.98
CA ALA A 565 21.41 -2.39 12.10
C ALA A 565 20.42 -1.48 12.85
N GLY A 566 20.51 -1.33 14.18
CA GLY A 566 19.58 -0.52 14.96
C GLY A 566 19.49 0.92 14.48
N LEU A 567 20.62 1.53 14.14
CA LEU A 567 20.65 2.87 13.52
C LEU A 567 19.86 2.92 12.21
N GLN A 568 20.09 1.96 11.30
CA GLN A 568 19.42 1.88 10.01
C GLN A 568 17.91 1.62 10.18
N LEU A 569 17.54 0.77 11.14
CA LEU A 569 16.17 0.50 11.53
C LEU A 569 15.46 1.77 11.99
N LEU A 570 16.07 2.53 12.89
CA LEU A 570 15.52 3.79 13.39
C LEU A 570 15.41 4.84 12.28
N GLN A 571 16.40 4.92 11.38
CA GLN A 571 16.36 5.83 10.23
C GLN A 571 15.27 5.46 9.22
N ALA A 572 15.14 4.17 8.91
CA ALA A 572 14.13 3.70 7.96
C ALA A 572 12.72 3.94 8.49
N LEU A 573 12.49 3.69 9.79
CA LEU A 573 11.22 4.00 10.46
C LEU A 573 10.95 5.52 10.53
N ALA A 574 11.98 6.35 10.62
CA ALA A 574 11.84 7.79 10.59
C ALA A 574 11.51 8.32 9.18
N ALA A 575 11.90 7.61 8.13
CA ALA A 575 11.79 8.10 6.76
C ALA A 575 10.34 8.38 6.32
N PRO A 576 9.36 7.47 6.48
CA PRO A 576 7.95 7.77 6.19
C PRO A 576 7.41 8.95 7.00
N LEU A 577 7.78 9.05 8.28
CA LEU A 577 7.38 10.17 9.17
C LEU A 577 7.91 11.51 8.65
N GLN A 578 9.14 11.54 8.15
CA GLN A 578 9.72 12.73 7.52
C GLN A 578 9.03 13.07 6.21
N GLN A 579 8.67 12.07 5.39
CA GLN A 579 7.94 12.33 4.14
C GLN A 579 6.54 12.90 4.39
N LEU A 580 5.85 12.48 5.45
CA LEU A 580 4.56 13.03 5.85
C LEU A 580 4.63 14.47 6.35
N GLN A 581 5.72 14.86 7.01
CA GLN A 581 5.94 16.27 7.41
C GLN A 581 6.07 17.21 6.22
N LEU A 582 6.44 16.69 5.04
CA LEU A 582 6.59 17.47 3.82
C LEU A 582 5.26 17.66 3.05
N GLY A 583 4.12 17.15 3.57
CA GLY A 583 2.79 17.58 3.17
C GLY A 583 2.04 16.69 2.18
N GLU A 584 2.36 15.40 2.09
CA GLU A 584 1.71 14.49 1.13
C GLU A 584 0.60 13.66 1.78
N ALA A 585 -0.64 13.95 1.39
CA ALA A 585 -1.82 13.19 1.82
C ALA A 585 -1.94 11.82 1.10
N ALA A 586 -1.26 11.65 -0.05
CA ALA A 586 -1.26 10.40 -0.83
C ALA A 586 -0.58 9.24 -0.08
N LEU A 587 0.57 9.50 0.54
CA LEU A 587 1.26 8.54 1.41
C LEU A 587 0.37 8.08 2.57
N LEU A 588 -0.38 9.02 3.15
CA LEU A 588 -1.38 8.72 4.18
C LEU A 588 -2.46 7.77 3.66
N ALA A 589 -2.98 7.99 2.45
CA ALA A 589 -4.00 7.13 1.83
C ALA A 589 -3.46 5.73 1.46
N GLY A 590 -2.22 5.63 0.97
CA GLY A 590 -1.57 4.33 0.70
C GLY A 590 -1.26 3.53 1.97
N LEU A 591 -1.04 4.22 3.09
CA LEU A 591 -0.91 3.63 4.42
C LEU A 591 -2.27 3.42 5.12
N ALA A 592 -3.37 3.98 4.58
CA ALA A 592 -4.69 4.06 5.22
C ALA A 592 -5.56 2.79 5.25
N PRO A 593 -5.47 1.76 4.37
CA PRO A 593 -6.34 0.59 4.56
C PRO A 593 -6.02 -0.19 5.84
N ALA A 594 -4.97 0.21 6.57
CA ALA A 594 -4.86 0.04 8.00
C ALA A 594 -4.64 1.42 8.64
N GLU A 595 -5.70 2.13 9.05
CA GLU A 595 -5.62 3.39 9.82
C GLU A 595 -4.79 3.28 11.12
N ILE A 596 -4.35 2.06 11.46
CA ILE A 596 -3.51 1.71 12.60
C ILE A 596 -2.00 1.68 12.26
N GLY A 597 -1.58 1.77 10.99
CA GLY A 597 -0.26 1.35 10.50
C GLY A 597 0.99 1.98 11.17
N MET A 598 1.13 3.31 11.21
CA MET A 598 2.32 3.94 11.81
C MET A 598 2.32 3.90 13.34
N ASN A 599 1.14 4.01 13.95
CA ASN A 599 1.01 3.79 15.39
C ASN A 599 1.36 2.35 15.73
N GLN A 600 0.91 1.36 14.94
CA GLN A 600 1.34 -0.03 15.02
C GLN A 600 2.83 -0.21 14.76
N GLN A 601 3.51 0.61 13.96
CA GLN A 601 4.97 0.50 13.80
C GLN A 601 5.71 0.95 15.04
N LEU A 602 5.32 2.08 15.62
CA LEU A 602 5.88 2.56 16.88
C LEU A 602 5.48 1.66 18.04
N LEU A 603 4.27 1.12 18.05
CA LEU A 603 3.77 0.13 19.00
C LEU A 603 4.40 -1.25 18.79
N ALA A 604 4.68 -1.67 17.57
CA ALA A 604 5.39 -2.93 17.27
C ALA A 604 6.87 -2.79 17.55
N LEU A 605 7.48 -1.63 17.31
CA LEU A 605 8.84 -1.33 17.77
C LEU A 605 8.89 -1.26 19.29
N LYS A 606 7.91 -0.61 19.94
CA LYS A 606 7.74 -0.60 21.40
C LYS A 606 7.55 -2.03 21.91
N ALA A 607 6.68 -2.83 21.32
CA ALA A 607 6.42 -4.22 21.70
C ALA A 607 7.66 -5.10 21.47
N ALA A 608 8.31 -5.01 20.31
CA ALA A 608 9.55 -5.71 20.00
C ALA A 608 10.70 -5.31 20.94
N ALA A 609 10.80 -4.03 21.29
CA ALA A 609 11.85 -3.56 22.19
C ALA A 609 11.50 -3.74 23.67
N LEU A 610 10.23 -3.97 24.03
CA LEU A 610 9.80 -4.33 25.39
C LEU A 610 9.72 -5.83 25.61
N GLY A 611 9.73 -6.64 24.55
CA GLY A 611 9.46 -8.04 24.72
C GLY A 611 7.98 -8.35 24.94
N LEU A 612 7.06 -7.67 24.24
CA LEU A 612 5.62 -7.89 24.32
C LEU A 612 5.05 -8.51 23.02
N ALA A 613 4.04 -9.36 23.16
CA ALA A 613 3.24 -9.81 22.02
C ALA A 613 2.39 -8.62 21.48
N PRO A 614 2.23 -8.45 20.16
CA PRO A 614 1.53 -7.29 19.57
C PRO A 614 0.08 -7.08 20.04
N VAL A 615 -0.59 -8.16 20.46
CA VAL A 615 -1.98 -8.14 20.96
C VAL A 615 -2.06 -7.74 22.45
N ALA A 616 -0.97 -7.85 23.21
CA ALA A 616 -0.96 -7.69 24.67
C ALA A 616 -0.71 -6.25 25.16
N VAL A 617 -0.63 -5.25 24.26
CA VAL A 617 -0.19 -3.88 24.61
C VAL A 617 -1.23 -3.08 25.42
N ARG A 618 -2.36 -3.68 25.83
CA ARG A 618 -3.36 -3.06 26.70
C ARG A 618 -3.42 -3.58 28.15
N ILE A 619 -2.55 -4.50 28.56
CA ILE A 619 -2.53 -4.99 29.95
C ILE A 619 -1.44 -4.27 30.74
N GLN A 620 -1.88 -3.38 31.64
CA GLN A 620 -1.05 -2.89 32.76
C GLN A 620 -0.88 -4.07 33.75
N ASP A 621 0.31 -4.24 34.33
CA ASP A 621 0.65 -5.18 35.43
C ASP A 621 1.22 -6.59 35.11
N ALA A 622 2.01 -6.77 34.04
CA ALA A 622 2.93 -7.91 33.96
C ALA A 622 4.40 -7.45 34.01
N ASP A 623 5.26 -8.15 34.76
CA ASP A 623 6.71 -7.91 34.85
C ASP A 623 7.39 -8.06 33.48
N VAL A 624 7.48 -6.95 32.75
CA VAL A 624 8.10 -6.86 31.42
C VAL A 624 9.63 -6.74 31.56
N PRO A 625 10.44 -7.44 30.76
CA PRO A 625 11.89 -7.26 30.75
C PRO A 625 12.27 -5.89 30.16
N ALA A 626 12.33 -4.86 31.02
CA ALA A 626 12.55 -3.44 30.71
C ALA A 626 13.89 -3.05 30.02
N ASN A 627 14.68 -4.03 29.57
CA ASN A 627 16.11 -3.83 29.31
C ASN A 627 16.45 -3.58 27.84
N GLN A 628 15.61 -3.96 26.88
CA GLN A 628 16.00 -3.97 25.47
C GLN A 628 15.77 -2.64 24.75
N LEU A 629 14.68 -1.94 25.03
CA LEU A 629 14.44 -0.58 24.56
C LEU A 629 15.47 0.39 25.15
N ALA A 630 15.83 0.19 26.42
CA ALA A 630 16.96 0.86 27.05
C ALA A 630 18.29 0.51 26.37
N ALA A 631 18.51 -0.75 25.98
CA ALA A 631 19.71 -1.16 25.24
C ALA A 631 19.78 -0.56 23.83
N LEU A 632 18.67 -0.48 23.10
CA LEU A 632 18.61 0.16 21.78
C LEU A 632 18.84 1.67 21.89
N ALA A 633 18.19 2.32 22.85
CA ALA A 633 18.43 3.73 23.16
C ALA A 633 19.87 3.98 23.67
N ALA A 634 20.48 3.02 24.36
CA ALA A 634 21.87 3.08 24.79
C ALA A 634 22.86 2.91 23.63
N ALA A 635 22.57 1.99 22.71
CA ALA A 635 23.39 1.74 21.53
C ALA A 635 23.34 2.92 20.55
N HIS A 636 22.15 3.52 20.37
CA HIS A 636 21.90 4.54 19.35
C HIS A 636 21.03 5.71 19.86
N PRO A 637 21.48 6.47 20.88
CA PRO A 637 20.66 7.51 21.51
C PRO A 637 20.27 8.63 20.53
N GLU A 638 21.16 8.98 19.61
CA GLU A 638 20.96 10.02 18.59
C GLU A 638 19.83 9.68 17.62
N ALA A 639 19.85 8.46 17.09
CA ALA A 639 18.86 7.98 16.14
C ALA A 639 17.52 7.74 16.80
N TYR A 640 17.54 7.23 18.03
CA TYR A 640 16.33 6.98 18.79
C TYR A 640 15.63 8.30 19.12
N ALA A 641 16.36 9.30 19.60
CA ALA A 641 15.82 10.63 19.86
C ALA A 641 15.32 11.32 18.57
N SER A 642 16.05 11.15 17.46
CA SER A 642 15.64 11.70 16.16
C SER A 642 14.35 11.06 15.64
N LEU A 643 14.16 9.74 15.82
CA LEU A 643 12.92 9.05 15.47
C LEU A 643 11.74 9.62 16.28
N VAL A 644 11.92 9.77 17.59
CA VAL A 644 10.87 10.33 18.45
C VAL A 644 10.57 11.80 18.10
N ASP A 645 11.59 12.61 17.80
CA ASP A 645 11.40 13.97 17.29
C ASP A 645 10.63 13.99 15.95
N CYS A 646 10.97 13.09 15.02
CA CYS A 646 10.26 12.96 13.74
C CYS A 646 8.80 12.55 13.94
N PHE A 647 8.52 11.61 14.85
CA PHE A 647 7.16 11.24 15.20
C PHE A 647 6.39 12.43 15.78
N LEU A 648 6.95 13.12 16.76
CA LEU A 648 6.37 14.30 17.41
C LEU A 648 6.16 15.50 16.49
N ARG A 649 6.85 15.57 15.35
CA ARG A 649 6.65 16.59 14.32
C ARG A 649 5.69 16.15 13.22
N SER A 650 5.51 14.84 13.04
CA SER A 650 4.60 14.30 12.02
C SER A 650 3.14 14.68 12.32
N PRO A 651 2.28 14.80 11.29
CA PRO A 651 0.85 14.99 11.48
C PRO A 651 0.16 13.78 12.12
N ALA A 652 0.82 12.61 12.16
CA ALA A 652 0.25 11.37 12.67
C ALA A 652 0.30 11.21 14.20
N ALA A 653 1.14 11.99 14.90
CA ALA A 653 1.14 11.95 16.36
C ALA A 653 -0.06 12.75 16.91
N GLU A 654 -1.15 12.03 17.15
CA GLU A 654 -2.36 12.56 17.78
C GLU A 654 -2.09 13.10 19.20
N PRO A 655 -2.91 14.06 19.67
CA PRO A 655 -2.81 14.61 21.03
C PRO A 655 -2.78 13.56 22.15
N PHE A 656 -3.47 12.44 21.97
CA PHE A 656 -3.62 11.39 22.97
C PHE A 656 -2.32 10.61 23.27
N PHE A 657 -1.32 10.66 22.38
CA PHE A 657 -0.07 9.92 22.56
C PHE A 657 1.00 10.65 23.39
N GLY A 658 0.69 11.84 23.93
CA GLY A 658 1.64 12.62 24.71
C GLY A 658 2.31 11.84 25.85
N VAL A 659 1.55 11.03 26.57
CA VAL A 659 2.05 10.22 27.71
C VAL A 659 2.95 9.08 27.22
N SER A 660 2.50 8.28 26.25
CA SER A 660 3.32 7.21 25.67
C SER A 660 4.60 7.71 25.02
N THR A 661 4.56 8.92 24.44
CA THR A 661 5.74 9.53 23.82
C THR A 661 6.72 10.08 24.87
N ALA A 662 6.20 10.62 25.97
CA ALA A 662 7.02 11.00 27.13
C ALA A 662 7.72 9.78 27.75
N GLU A 663 7.04 8.64 27.86
CA GLU A 663 7.66 7.37 28.29
C GLU A 663 8.77 6.93 27.35
N MET A 664 8.56 7.00 26.03
CA MET A 664 9.61 6.68 25.04
C MET A 664 10.83 7.59 25.20
N LEU A 665 10.65 8.88 25.49
CA LEU A 665 11.75 9.82 25.73
C LEU A 665 12.46 9.60 27.07
N ALA A 666 11.83 8.96 28.05
CA ALA A 666 12.45 8.66 29.33
C ALA A 666 13.66 7.71 29.18
N TYR A 667 13.63 6.78 28.20
CA TYR A 667 14.73 5.85 27.95
C TYR A 667 16.03 6.53 27.48
N PRO A 668 16.06 7.31 26.37
CA PRO A 668 17.27 8.02 25.95
C PRO A 668 17.73 9.05 27.01
N LEU A 669 16.81 9.67 27.75
CA LEU A 669 17.16 10.55 28.87
C LEU A 669 17.86 9.81 30.00
N LYS A 670 17.36 8.64 30.41
CA LYS A 670 17.97 7.79 31.43
C LYS A 670 19.35 7.30 30.99
N VAL A 671 19.49 6.93 29.71
CA VAL A 671 20.77 6.56 29.10
C VAL A 671 21.77 7.72 29.11
N LEU A 672 21.35 8.91 28.68
CA LEU A 672 22.21 10.09 28.70
C LEU A 672 22.61 10.47 30.13
N ALA A 673 21.67 10.44 31.07
CA ALA A 673 21.93 10.76 32.48
C ALA A 673 22.86 9.74 33.17
N SER A 674 22.89 8.49 32.70
CA SER A 674 23.73 7.42 33.28
C SER A 674 25.09 7.26 32.58
N SER A 675 25.34 7.97 31.48
CA SER A 675 26.57 7.85 30.68
C SER A 675 27.24 9.20 30.44
N GLU A 676 28.29 9.51 31.21
CA GLU A 676 29.12 10.71 31.01
C GLU A 676 29.69 10.80 29.59
N HIS A 677 30.03 9.66 28.98
CA HIS A 677 30.56 9.62 27.61
C HIS A 677 29.52 10.05 26.56
N LEU A 678 28.24 9.76 26.77
CA LEU A 678 27.18 10.17 25.83
C LEU A 678 26.78 11.63 26.01
N LEU A 679 26.85 12.17 27.23
CA LEU A 679 26.69 13.62 27.49
C LEU A 679 27.77 14.46 26.77
N GLY A 680 28.96 13.89 26.58
CA GLY A 680 30.02 14.51 25.78
C GLY A 680 29.75 14.54 24.26
N ARG A 681 28.72 13.86 23.76
CA ARG A 681 28.34 13.87 22.34
C ARG A 681 27.30 14.98 22.08
N PRO A 682 27.69 16.11 21.44
CA PRO A 682 26.79 17.24 21.24
C PRO A 682 25.58 16.88 20.36
N VAL A 683 25.71 15.91 19.45
CA VAL A 683 24.62 15.45 18.58
C VAL A 683 23.54 14.69 19.37
N ALA A 684 23.93 13.84 20.30
CA ALA A 684 23.00 13.09 21.16
C ALA A 684 22.21 14.05 22.06
N ALA A 685 22.89 14.99 22.70
CA ALA A 685 22.24 16.02 23.51
C ALA A 685 21.31 16.92 22.66
N ALA A 686 21.74 17.33 21.47
CA ALA A 686 20.93 18.16 20.57
C ALA A 686 19.68 17.44 20.05
N SER A 687 19.79 16.16 19.68
CA SER A 687 18.64 15.36 19.21
C SER A 687 17.60 15.14 20.32
N VAL A 688 18.02 14.82 21.55
CA VAL A 688 17.11 14.70 22.70
C VAL A 688 16.48 16.04 23.06
N ALA A 689 17.25 17.13 23.06
CA ALA A 689 16.72 18.47 23.29
C ALA A 689 15.70 18.87 22.20
N SER A 690 15.95 18.51 20.94
CA SER A 690 15.00 18.71 19.83
C SER A 690 13.70 17.94 20.07
N ALA A 691 13.79 16.65 20.40
CA ALA A 691 12.62 15.81 20.66
C ALA A 691 11.80 16.32 21.85
N LEU A 692 12.45 16.71 22.96
CA LEU A 692 11.79 17.34 24.10
C LEU A 692 11.12 18.67 23.72
N THR A 693 11.79 19.50 22.91
CA THR A 693 11.20 20.76 22.45
C THR A 693 9.97 20.50 21.58
N SER A 694 9.98 19.47 20.74
CA SER A 694 8.81 19.08 19.94
C SER A 694 7.67 18.53 20.80
N LEU A 695 7.98 17.72 21.82
CA LEU A 695 6.99 17.25 22.79
C LEU A 695 6.34 18.43 23.52
N VAL A 696 7.14 19.36 24.04
CA VAL A 696 6.66 20.56 24.74
C VAL A 696 5.85 21.44 23.79
N LYS A 697 6.31 21.67 22.55
CA LYS A 697 5.54 22.43 21.56
C LYS A 697 4.20 21.77 21.27
N ARG A 698 4.14 20.45 21.17
CA ARG A 698 2.90 19.73 20.92
C ARG A 698 1.98 19.71 22.15
N ALA A 699 2.53 19.55 23.35
CA ALA A 699 1.80 19.69 24.62
C ALA A 699 1.25 21.13 24.81
N VAL A 700 2.02 22.13 24.38
CA VAL A 700 1.58 23.53 24.38
C VAL A 700 0.56 23.76 23.27
N GLN A 701 0.74 23.25 22.05
CA GLN A 701 -0.25 23.39 20.97
C GLN A 701 -1.59 22.76 21.36
N THR A 702 -1.57 21.59 21.99
CA THR A 702 -2.78 20.94 22.52
C THR A 702 -3.40 21.77 23.65
N SER A 703 -2.61 22.25 24.62
CA SER A 703 -3.10 23.09 25.73
C SER A 703 -3.56 24.50 25.30
N SER A 704 -2.88 25.13 24.33
CA SER A 704 -3.19 26.45 23.79
C SER A 704 -4.39 26.40 22.86
N SER A 705 -4.61 25.29 22.14
CA SER A 705 -5.89 25.06 21.45
C SER A 705 -7.06 25.01 22.44
N SER A 706 -6.83 24.48 23.63
CA SER A 706 -7.81 24.45 24.72
C SER A 706 -7.99 25.81 25.44
N SER A 707 -6.96 26.66 25.50
CA SER A 707 -6.96 27.86 26.36
C SER A 707 -7.19 29.19 25.63
N SER A 708 -6.91 29.27 24.32
CA SER A 708 -6.95 30.53 23.54
C SER A 708 -8.32 30.82 22.90
N SER A 709 -9.30 29.94 23.13
CA SER A 709 -10.48 29.80 22.28
C SER A 709 -11.79 30.22 22.94
N SER A 710 -11.81 30.96 24.05
CA SER A 710 -13.06 31.25 24.77
C SER A 710 -14.15 31.98 23.96
N SER A 711 -13.83 32.53 22.76
CA SER A 711 -14.81 32.99 21.77
C SER A 711 -14.99 32.08 20.53
N SER A 712 -14.10 31.12 20.26
CA SER A 712 -14.13 30.21 19.10
C SER A 712 -14.48 28.75 19.43
N THR A 713 -14.25 28.26 20.66
CA THR A 713 -14.64 26.89 21.07
C THR A 713 -16.15 26.72 21.03
N GLY A 714 -16.90 27.74 21.40
CA GLY A 714 -18.36 27.73 21.29
C GLY A 714 -18.81 27.56 19.83
N GLN A 715 -18.13 28.19 18.88
CA GLN A 715 -18.46 28.05 17.46
C GLN A 715 -18.10 26.67 16.91
N ALA A 716 -16.96 26.11 17.30
CA ALA A 716 -16.58 24.75 16.91
C ALA A 716 -17.54 23.71 17.50
N ALA A 717 -17.87 23.82 18.79
CA ALA A 717 -18.83 22.94 19.45
C ALA A 717 -20.25 23.10 18.87
N ALA A 718 -20.69 24.33 18.58
CA ALA A 718 -21.98 24.57 17.92
C ALA A 718 -22.00 24.03 16.48
N SER A 719 -20.88 24.09 15.75
CA SER A 719 -20.75 23.52 14.40
C SER A 719 -20.77 21.99 14.46
N ALA A 720 -20.08 21.38 15.42
CA ALA A 720 -20.11 19.94 15.66
C ALA A 720 -21.51 19.46 16.07
N ALA A 721 -22.18 20.17 16.98
CA ALA A 721 -23.56 19.89 17.36
C ALA A 721 -24.51 20.03 16.16
N LEU A 722 -24.37 21.07 15.33
CA LEU A 722 -25.16 21.22 14.10
C LEU A 722 -24.95 20.04 13.14
N LEU A 723 -23.69 19.62 12.92
CA LEU A 723 -23.37 18.47 12.07
C LEU A 723 -23.98 17.17 12.62
N VAL A 724 -23.91 16.95 13.93
CA VAL A 724 -24.54 15.81 14.60
C VAL A 724 -26.05 15.79 14.35
N VAL A 725 -26.74 16.92 14.48
CA VAL A 725 -28.20 16.97 14.23
C VAL A 725 -28.54 16.81 12.76
N VAL A 726 -27.73 17.37 11.85
CA VAL A 726 -27.92 17.17 10.41
C VAL A 726 -27.77 15.69 10.05
N LEU A 727 -26.74 15.04 10.56
CA LEU A 727 -26.50 13.61 10.34
C LEU A 727 -27.60 12.75 10.96
N ALA A 728 -28.00 13.02 12.21
CA ALA A 728 -29.14 12.37 12.85
C ALA A 728 -30.42 12.51 12.01
N ARG A 729 -30.70 13.71 11.49
CA ARG A 729 -31.85 13.96 10.62
C ARG A 729 -31.76 13.18 9.31
N SER A 730 -30.58 13.11 8.70
CA SER A 730 -30.38 12.31 7.49
C SER A 730 -30.61 10.82 7.74
N VAL A 731 -30.15 10.29 8.89
CA VAL A 731 -30.39 8.89 9.30
C VAL A 731 -31.88 8.65 9.49
N VAL A 732 -32.60 9.53 10.21
CA VAL A 732 -34.05 9.40 10.42
C VAL A 732 -34.82 9.47 9.10
N GLN A 733 -34.51 10.44 8.23
CA GLN A 733 -35.17 10.57 6.93
C GLN A 733 -34.92 9.37 6.03
N LEU A 734 -33.71 8.81 6.06
CA LEU A 734 -33.39 7.59 5.32
C LEU A 734 -34.14 6.40 5.91
N ALA A 735 -34.23 6.27 7.23
CA ALA A 735 -34.97 5.20 7.90
C ALA A 735 -36.47 5.28 7.59
N ASP A 736 -37.10 6.45 7.70
CA ASP A 736 -38.52 6.63 7.39
C ASP A 736 -38.79 6.39 5.89
N ALA A 737 -37.89 6.82 5.00
CA ALA A 737 -38.00 6.54 3.57
C ALA A 737 -37.86 5.04 3.27
N MET A 738 -36.99 4.34 3.99
CA MET A 738 -36.76 2.90 3.85
C MET A 738 -37.93 2.08 4.39
N GLU A 739 -38.53 2.50 5.50
CA GLU A 739 -39.76 1.91 6.03
C GLU A 739 -40.93 2.11 5.06
N ALA A 740 -41.03 3.29 4.44
CA ALA A 740 -42.09 3.60 3.48
C ALA A 740 -41.93 2.92 2.10
N ALA A 741 -40.70 2.82 1.59
CA ALA A 741 -40.43 2.37 0.23
C ALA A 741 -39.90 0.93 0.13
N GLY A 742 -39.46 0.35 1.24
CA GLY A 742 -38.71 -0.90 1.29
C GLY A 742 -37.27 -0.76 0.77
N PRO A 743 -36.38 -1.72 1.11
CA PRO A 743 -34.95 -1.65 0.75
C PRO A 743 -34.70 -1.71 -0.76
N GLN A 744 -35.61 -2.33 -1.49
CA GLN A 744 -35.51 -2.58 -2.93
C GLN A 744 -35.34 -1.27 -3.73
N VAL A 745 -35.97 -0.18 -3.30
CA VAL A 745 -35.89 1.12 -3.98
C VAL A 745 -34.51 1.76 -3.76
N LEU A 746 -33.97 1.67 -2.55
CA LEU A 746 -32.62 2.16 -2.25
C LEU A 746 -31.57 1.35 -3.02
N PHE A 747 -31.64 0.02 -3.02
CA PHE A 747 -30.68 -0.80 -3.78
C PHE A 747 -30.77 -0.56 -5.28
N ARG A 748 -31.97 -0.37 -5.85
CA ARG A 748 -32.11 0.04 -7.25
C ARG A 748 -31.51 1.42 -7.51
N ALA A 749 -31.67 2.36 -6.58
CA ALA A 749 -31.07 3.68 -6.69
C ALA A 749 -29.53 3.63 -6.60
N ILE A 750 -28.96 2.84 -5.69
CA ILE A 750 -27.51 2.63 -5.57
C ILE A 750 -26.97 1.92 -6.82
N GLN A 751 -27.66 0.89 -7.32
CA GLN A 751 -27.31 0.19 -8.56
C GLN A 751 -27.35 1.12 -9.79
N ALA A 752 -28.22 2.14 -9.77
CA ALA A 752 -28.27 3.16 -10.81
C ALA A 752 -27.07 4.13 -10.79
N ARG A 753 -26.15 4.00 -9.82
CA ARG A 753 -24.93 4.80 -9.66
C ARG A 753 -25.14 6.31 -9.87
N PRO A 754 -26.10 6.93 -9.16
CA PRO A 754 -26.28 8.37 -9.25
C PRO A 754 -24.99 9.07 -8.79
N ALA A 755 -24.42 9.90 -9.67
CA ALA A 755 -23.26 10.71 -9.33
C ALA A 755 -23.67 11.82 -8.36
N PHE A 756 -23.55 11.57 -7.06
CA PHE A 756 -23.62 12.60 -6.04
C PHE A 756 -22.20 13.06 -5.71
N GLN A 757 -21.89 14.33 -5.93
CA GLN A 757 -20.66 14.93 -5.41
C GLN A 757 -20.76 14.96 -3.88
N THR A 758 -20.15 13.97 -3.22
CA THR A 758 -20.13 13.81 -1.76
C THR A 758 -18.76 14.18 -1.17
N THR A 759 -17.94 14.91 -1.91
CA THR A 759 -16.66 15.42 -1.45
C THR A 759 -16.85 16.74 -0.69
N TRP A 760 -16.74 16.68 0.64
CA TRP A 760 -16.60 17.88 1.47
C TRP A 760 -15.16 18.39 1.32
N ALA A 761 -14.92 19.25 0.34
CA ALA A 761 -13.62 19.89 0.19
C ALA A 761 -13.42 20.93 1.30
N SER A 762 -12.49 20.68 2.22
CA SER A 762 -11.91 21.76 3.02
C SER A 762 -11.16 22.69 2.06
N HIS A 763 -11.59 23.96 1.96
CA HIS A 763 -10.93 24.95 1.11
C HIS A 763 -9.48 25.29 1.59
N GLN A 764 -9.01 24.68 2.69
CA GLN A 764 -7.65 24.80 3.20
C GLN A 764 -7.14 23.44 3.74
N GLY A 765 -6.72 22.55 2.85
CA GLY A 765 -5.71 21.53 3.13
C GLY A 765 -5.94 20.56 4.31
N GLY A 766 -7.18 20.34 4.74
CA GLY A 766 -7.53 19.34 5.76
C GLY A 766 -7.90 17.99 5.13
N PRO A 767 -7.77 16.86 5.85
CA PRO A 767 -8.11 15.54 5.33
C PRO A 767 -9.58 15.48 4.88
N ASN A 768 -9.79 15.00 3.65
CA ASN A 768 -11.11 14.76 3.09
C ASN A 768 -11.79 13.64 3.88
N HIS A 769 -12.74 13.99 4.76
CA HIS A 769 -13.64 13.02 5.38
C HIS A 769 -14.77 12.71 4.39
N GLY A 770 -14.44 12.01 3.32
CA GLY A 770 -15.43 11.45 2.42
C GLY A 770 -15.98 10.17 3.04
N VAL A 771 -17.28 10.09 3.29
CA VAL A 771 -17.94 8.80 3.50
C VAL A 771 -17.96 8.10 2.14
N MET A 772 -16.88 7.39 1.81
CA MET A 772 -16.84 6.56 0.60
C MET A 772 -17.81 5.40 0.80
N LEU A 773 -19.01 5.55 0.22
CA LEU A 773 -19.97 4.46 0.01
C LEU A 773 -19.53 3.53 -1.13
N GLU A 774 -18.24 3.55 -1.50
CA GLU A 774 -17.68 2.68 -2.52
C GLU A 774 -17.39 1.31 -1.91
N GLN A 775 -18.03 0.29 -2.50
CA GLN A 775 -17.71 -1.14 -2.36
C GLN A 775 -18.30 -1.94 -1.20
N MET A 776 -19.48 -1.58 -0.68
CA MET A 776 -20.26 -2.52 0.16
C MET A 776 -21.33 -3.32 -0.58
N LEU A 777 -21.48 -3.17 -1.90
CA LEU A 777 -22.33 -4.08 -2.69
C LEU A 777 -21.66 -5.47 -2.73
N PRO A 778 -22.33 -6.55 -2.29
CA PRO A 778 -21.79 -7.90 -2.37
C PRO A 778 -21.64 -8.29 -3.85
N LEU A 779 -20.45 -8.04 -4.40
CA LEU A 779 -20.02 -8.45 -5.72
C LEU A 779 -19.62 -9.92 -5.61
N GLY A 780 -20.49 -10.86 -5.97
CA GLY A 780 -20.01 -12.24 -6.07
C GLY A 780 -21.00 -13.34 -6.40
N VAL A 781 -22.28 -13.26 -6.02
CA VAL A 781 -23.16 -14.43 -6.16
C VAL A 781 -24.46 -14.05 -6.85
N LYS A 782 -24.80 -14.77 -7.93
CA LYS A 782 -26.16 -14.79 -8.53
C LYS A 782 -27.20 -15.43 -7.58
N ALA A 783 -26.95 -15.44 -6.27
CA ALA A 783 -27.89 -15.89 -5.28
C ALA A 783 -29.02 -14.86 -5.22
N HIS A 784 -30.25 -15.35 -5.26
CA HIS A 784 -31.43 -14.52 -5.08
C HIS A 784 -31.27 -13.68 -3.81
N HIS A 785 -31.09 -12.37 -3.96
CA HIS A 785 -31.11 -11.44 -2.85
C HIS A 785 -32.49 -11.56 -2.20
N THR A 786 -32.57 -12.26 -1.08
CA THR A 786 -33.78 -12.24 -0.27
C THR A 786 -33.94 -10.81 0.27
N GLU A 787 -35.17 -10.33 0.29
CA GLU A 787 -35.50 -9.01 0.82
C GLU A 787 -34.96 -8.80 2.25
N GLN A 788 -34.88 -9.88 3.02
CA GLN A 788 -34.29 -9.91 4.35
C GLN A 788 -32.80 -9.55 4.37
N LEU A 789 -32.00 -10.05 3.43
CA LEU A 789 -30.57 -9.77 3.37
C LEU A 789 -30.28 -8.33 2.97
N GLN A 790 -31.14 -7.78 2.09
CA GLN A 790 -31.12 -6.35 1.75
C GLN A 790 -31.44 -5.48 2.97
N TRP A 791 -32.43 -5.87 3.77
CA TRP A 791 -32.80 -5.16 4.99
C TRP A 791 -31.67 -5.18 6.02
N GLN A 792 -31.04 -6.33 6.24
CA GLN A 792 -29.91 -6.49 7.15
C GLN A 792 -28.70 -5.64 6.72
N HIS A 793 -28.37 -5.63 5.43
CA HIS A 793 -27.28 -4.82 4.90
C HIS A 793 -27.54 -3.32 5.11
N TRP A 794 -28.78 -2.88 4.89
CA TRP A 794 -29.15 -1.50 5.18
C TRP A 794 -29.01 -1.15 6.68
N GLN A 795 -29.45 -2.04 7.58
CA GLN A 795 -29.30 -1.84 9.03
C GLN A 795 -27.82 -1.65 9.41
N LEU A 796 -26.94 -2.49 8.86
CA LEU A 796 -25.49 -2.35 9.06
C LEU A 796 -24.95 -1.02 8.55
N THR A 797 -25.41 -0.57 7.37
CA THR A 797 -25.03 0.74 6.82
C THR A 797 -25.47 1.88 7.74
N VAL A 798 -26.66 1.79 8.33
CA VAL A 798 -27.16 2.79 9.31
C VAL A 798 -26.30 2.80 10.57
N LEU A 799 -25.95 1.63 11.10
CA LEU A 799 -25.08 1.51 12.27
C LEU A 799 -23.69 2.13 12.01
N HIS A 800 -23.08 1.83 10.86
CA HIS A 800 -21.82 2.45 10.45
C HIS A 800 -21.93 3.97 10.29
N ALA A 801 -23.01 4.47 9.68
CA ALA A 801 -23.22 5.91 9.51
C ALA A 801 -23.45 6.63 10.86
N ALA A 802 -24.01 5.94 11.85
CA ALA A 802 -24.26 6.47 13.18
C ALA A 802 -23.05 6.38 14.13
N GLN A 803 -22.06 5.52 13.86
CA GLN A 803 -20.87 5.39 14.70
C GLN A 803 -20.08 6.72 14.83
N PRO A 804 -19.78 7.48 13.75
CA PRO A 804 -19.16 8.81 13.88
C PRO A 804 -19.99 9.80 14.69
N LEU A 805 -21.33 9.69 14.62
CA LEU A 805 -22.25 10.53 15.37
C LEU A 805 -22.10 10.31 16.88
N LEU A 806 -22.05 9.04 17.31
CA LEU A 806 -21.87 8.66 18.72
C LEU A 806 -20.50 9.10 19.24
N LEU A 807 -19.43 8.88 18.47
CA LEU A 807 -18.08 9.34 18.82
C LEU A 807 -18.03 10.87 18.96
N CYS A 808 -18.69 11.60 18.06
CA CYS A 808 -18.81 13.04 18.14
C CYS A 808 -19.54 13.47 19.42
N LEU A 809 -20.68 12.86 19.76
CA LEU A 809 -21.43 13.14 20.99
C LEU A 809 -20.62 12.86 22.26
N ARG A 810 -19.86 11.77 22.29
CA ARG A 810 -18.93 11.47 23.40
C ARG A 810 -17.84 12.51 23.53
N SER A 811 -17.22 12.93 22.42
CA SER A 811 -16.18 13.97 22.42
C SER A 811 -16.71 15.36 22.81
N LEU A 812 -18.00 15.63 22.61
CA LEU A 812 -18.68 16.82 23.12
C LEU A 812 -18.96 16.75 24.63
N GLY A 813 -18.60 15.66 25.31
CA GLY A 813 -18.75 15.47 26.75
C GLY A 813 -20.18 15.07 27.17
N MET A 814 -21.00 14.58 26.24
CA MET A 814 -22.41 14.26 26.49
C MET A 814 -22.62 12.88 27.13
N ALA A 815 -21.56 12.08 27.26
CA ALA A 815 -21.62 10.72 27.78
C ALA A 815 -20.91 10.56 29.15
N SER A 816 -20.71 11.63 29.91
CA SER A 816 -20.06 11.52 31.22
C SER A 816 -20.88 10.63 32.16
N GLN A 817 -20.31 9.48 32.55
CA GLN A 817 -20.93 8.56 33.50
C GLN A 817 -21.20 9.27 34.85
N PRO A 818 -22.39 9.07 35.43
CA PRO A 818 -22.72 9.59 36.74
C PRO A 818 -22.17 8.64 37.82
N GLU A 819 -20.86 8.43 37.89
CA GLU A 819 -20.25 7.67 39.00
C GLU A 819 -19.31 8.58 39.81
N ASP A 820 -19.61 8.68 41.11
CA ASP A 820 -18.82 9.20 42.24
C ASP A 820 -18.97 10.64 42.82
N GLU A 821 -19.86 11.53 42.36
CA GLU A 821 -20.11 12.83 43.05
C GLU A 821 -21.48 12.94 43.79
N ALA A 822 -22.06 11.82 44.23
CA ALA A 822 -23.46 11.78 44.65
C ALA A 822 -23.87 12.37 46.04
N PRO A 823 -23.02 12.81 46.99
CA PRO A 823 -23.55 13.48 48.19
C PRO A 823 -23.35 15.00 48.26
N LEU A 824 -22.56 15.65 47.40
CA LEU A 824 -22.27 17.09 47.53
C LEU A 824 -23.07 18.00 46.58
N GLN A 825 -23.51 17.50 45.42
CA GLN A 825 -24.26 18.31 44.45
C GLN A 825 -25.76 18.47 44.79
N ALA A 826 -26.38 17.51 45.51
CA ALA A 826 -27.78 17.61 45.92
C ALA A 826 -28.03 18.78 46.89
N THR A 827 -27.05 19.12 47.74
CA THR A 827 -27.10 20.28 48.64
C THR A 827 -26.91 21.62 47.93
N GLN A 828 -26.14 21.66 46.83
CA GLN A 828 -25.96 22.89 46.04
C GLN A 828 -27.14 23.16 45.10
N ALA A 829 -27.76 22.12 44.54
CA ALA A 829 -28.97 22.25 43.73
C ALA A 829 -30.19 22.74 44.56
N ALA A 830 -30.33 22.29 45.81
CA ALA A 830 -31.35 22.78 46.73
C ALA A 830 -31.12 24.25 47.14
N ALA A 831 -29.86 24.67 47.31
CA ALA A 831 -29.51 26.06 47.61
C ALA A 831 -29.74 27.00 46.41
N ALA A 832 -29.47 26.55 45.19
CA ALA A 832 -29.71 27.30 43.97
C ALA A 832 -31.21 27.45 43.66
N ALA A 833 -32.02 26.41 43.91
CA ALA A 833 -33.48 26.47 43.79
C ALA A 833 -34.11 27.42 44.82
N ALA A 834 -33.58 27.46 46.05
CA ALA A 834 -34.02 28.41 47.08
C ALA A 834 -33.65 29.87 46.72
N ALA A 835 -32.49 30.10 46.11
CA ALA A 835 -32.07 31.42 45.64
C ALA A 835 -32.89 31.92 44.44
N ALA A 836 -33.28 31.02 43.51
CA ALA A 836 -34.14 31.34 42.38
C ALA A 836 -35.59 31.66 42.80
N ALA A 837 -36.12 30.96 43.81
CA ALA A 837 -37.43 31.26 44.39
C ALA A 837 -37.46 32.61 45.14
N ALA A 838 -36.35 33.00 45.79
CA ALA A 838 -36.22 34.31 46.43
C ALA A 838 -36.12 35.48 45.42
N ALA A 839 -35.50 35.25 44.27
CA ALA A 839 -35.42 36.25 43.19
C ALA A 839 -36.77 36.46 42.47
N ALA A 840 -37.58 35.41 42.32
CA ALA A 840 -38.91 35.49 41.72
C ALA A 840 -39.93 36.25 42.61
N ALA A 841 -39.75 36.21 43.94
CA ALA A 841 -40.60 36.94 44.88
C ALA A 841 -40.35 38.47 44.89
N ALA A 842 -39.19 38.94 44.41
CA ALA A 842 -38.80 40.35 44.43
C ALA A 842 -39.26 41.16 43.19
N ALA A 843 -39.73 40.51 42.13
CA ALA A 843 -40.03 41.15 40.84
C ALA A 843 -41.51 41.53 40.62
N GLY A 844 -42.38 41.34 41.62
CA GLY A 844 -43.83 41.52 41.48
C GLY A 844 -44.38 42.75 42.20
N GLN A 845 -43.91 43.97 41.92
CA GLN A 845 -44.56 45.21 42.39
C GLN A 845 -44.04 46.48 41.68
N SER A 846 -44.66 46.84 40.54
CA SER A 846 -44.67 48.17 39.86
C SER A 846 -44.99 47.90 38.37
N ASP A 847 -45.98 48.44 37.66
CA ASP A 847 -46.83 49.60 37.85
C ASP A 847 -48.10 49.41 36.99
N ALA A 848 -49.21 49.98 37.46
CA ALA A 848 -50.41 50.22 36.70
C ALA A 848 -50.66 51.73 36.65
N ALA A 849 -50.78 52.32 35.45
CA ALA A 849 -51.70 53.44 35.16
C ALA A 849 -51.59 53.96 33.71
N SER A 850 -52.74 53.96 33.02
CA SER A 850 -53.29 54.99 32.10
C SER A 850 -52.58 55.26 30.75
N SER A 851 -53.21 55.65 29.64
CA SER A 851 -54.61 55.75 29.17
C SER A 851 -54.63 56.43 27.78
N GLY A 852 -55.55 56.04 26.88
CA GLY A 852 -56.13 56.89 25.80
C GLY A 852 -55.48 56.79 24.40
N SER A 853 -56.18 56.28 23.36
CA SER A 853 -57.15 56.98 22.44
C SER A 853 -56.44 57.78 21.32
N SER A 854 -56.73 57.74 20.00
CA SER A 854 -57.72 57.14 19.09
C SER A 854 -57.28 57.41 17.63
N GLU A 855 -57.78 56.62 16.65
CA GLU A 855 -58.14 56.98 15.24
C GLU A 855 -57.08 57.59 14.28
N SER A 856 -57.05 57.44 12.95
CA SER A 856 -57.83 56.75 11.91
C SER A 856 -57.18 57.03 10.52
N VAL A 857 -57.27 56.07 9.57
CA VAL A 857 -57.68 56.25 8.15
C VAL A 857 -56.70 56.80 7.07
N SER A 858 -56.46 55.90 6.09
CA SER A 858 -56.43 56.05 4.60
C SER A 858 -55.23 56.52 3.77
N ALA A 859 -54.81 55.57 2.92
CA ALA A 859 -54.72 55.59 1.45
C ALA A 859 -53.88 56.65 0.72
N ASN A 860 -52.97 56.19 -0.15
CA ASN A 860 -53.10 56.43 -1.58
C ASN A 860 -52.19 55.54 -2.46
N ASN A 861 -52.61 55.48 -3.72
CA ASN A 861 -52.50 54.40 -4.68
C ASN A 861 -51.87 54.95 -5.98
N SER A 862 -51.21 54.08 -6.78
CA SER A 862 -50.99 54.22 -8.25
C SER A 862 -50.11 55.40 -8.74
N SER A 863 -49.38 55.38 -9.86
CA SER A 863 -49.48 54.66 -11.14
C SER A 863 -48.20 54.85 -11.99
N SER A 864 -48.01 53.88 -12.88
CA SER A 864 -47.34 53.86 -14.20
C SER A 864 -47.29 55.20 -14.98
N SER A 865 -46.38 55.50 -15.94
CA SER A 865 -46.02 54.76 -17.18
C SER A 865 -45.05 55.61 -18.06
N SER A 866 -44.20 54.95 -18.89
CA SER A 866 -43.77 55.26 -20.29
C SER A 866 -43.39 56.71 -20.72
N SER A 867 -42.44 57.04 -21.61
CA SER A 867 -41.70 56.37 -22.71
C SER A 867 -40.82 57.41 -23.45
N SER A 868 -39.74 56.97 -24.14
CA SER A 868 -39.13 57.49 -25.41
C SER A 868 -38.66 58.97 -25.48
N SER A 869 -37.59 59.42 -26.16
CA SER A 869 -36.67 58.90 -27.19
C SER A 869 -35.66 60.02 -27.57
N SER A 870 -34.44 59.64 -28.03
CA SER A 870 -33.51 60.36 -28.98
C SER A 870 -33.06 61.81 -28.66
N SER A 871 -31.84 62.31 -28.89
CA SER A 871 -30.73 61.94 -29.79
C SER A 871 -29.48 62.83 -29.54
N SER A 872 -28.31 62.29 -29.91
CA SER A 872 -27.13 62.95 -30.52
C SER A 872 -26.16 63.88 -29.74
N SER A 873 -24.89 63.48 -29.88
CA SER A 873 -23.65 64.24 -30.16
C SER A 873 -22.73 64.79 -29.06
N SER A 874 -21.54 64.16 -29.04
CA SER A 874 -20.17 64.71 -29.04
C SER A 874 -19.44 65.13 -27.76
N SER A 875 -18.16 64.73 -27.76
CA SER A 875 -16.94 65.31 -27.15
C SER A 875 -16.55 64.93 -25.71
N SER A 876 -15.58 64.00 -25.65
CA SER A 876 -14.30 64.07 -24.92
C SER A 876 -14.20 64.93 -23.64
N SER A 877 -13.91 64.29 -22.50
CA SER A 877 -12.63 64.46 -21.78
C SER A 877 -12.57 63.64 -20.49
N SER A 878 -11.40 63.05 -20.29
CA SER A 878 -10.79 62.44 -19.11
C SER A 878 -11.16 63.04 -17.75
N SER A 879 -11.48 62.18 -16.76
CA SER A 879 -11.00 62.32 -15.36
C SER A 879 -11.42 61.15 -14.46
N SER A 880 -10.40 60.52 -13.83
CA SER A 880 -10.38 59.94 -12.48
C SER A 880 -11.48 58.96 -12.04
N SER A 881 -11.15 57.67 -12.09
CA SER A 881 -11.80 56.61 -11.31
C SER A 881 -11.39 56.68 -9.84
N SER A 882 -12.23 57.31 -9.03
CA SER A 882 -12.26 57.15 -7.56
C SER A 882 -13.00 55.84 -7.22
N SER A 883 -12.26 54.88 -6.65
CA SER A 883 -12.78 53.62 -6.13
C SER A 883 -13.52 53.82 -4.80
N SER A 884 -14.84 53.81 -4.86
CA SER A 884 -15.73 53.81 -3.70
C SER A 884 -15.68 52.45 -2.99
N SER A 885 -15.04 52.38 -1.84
CA SER A 885 -15.02 51.20 -0.97
C SER A 885 -16.35 51.06 -0.22
N SER A 886 -17.27 50.26 -0.75
CA SER A 886 -18.51 49.86 -0.06
C SER A 886 -18.18 48.86 1.06
N SER A 887 -17.97 49.37 2.27
CA SER A 887 -17.85 48.55 3.48
C SER A 887 -19.22 47.95 3.83
N SER A 888 -19.47 46.74 3.36
CA SER A 888 -20.62 45.94 3.77
C SER A 888 -20.35 45.43 5.18
N SER A 889 -20.97 46.05 6.18
CA SER A 889 -20.99 45.57 7.56
C SER A 889 -21.70 44.22 7.61
N SER A 890 -20.93 43.13 7.66
CA SER A 890 -21.44 41.79 7.91
C SER A 890 -21.97 41.74 9.35
N SER A 891 -23.29 41.66 9.49
CA SER A 891 -23.93 41.36 10.76
C SER A 891 -23.43 39.99 11.23
N GLN A 892 -22.75 39.97 12.38
CA GLN A 892 -22.26 38.75 13.00
C GLN A 892 -23.45 37.79 13.23
N VAL A 893 -23.38 36.62 12.61
CA VAL A 893 -24.40 35.58 12.70
C VAL A 893 -24.54 35.17 14.16
N LYS A 894 -25.76 35.30 14.71
CA LYS A 894 -26.05 34.89 16.08
C LYS A 894 -26.24 33.37 16.13
N TRP A 895 -25.16 32.62 16.34
CA TRP A 895 -25.14 31.19 16.68
C TRP A 895 -25.79 30.87 18.04
N SER A 896 -26.44 31.84 18.69
CA SER A 896 -26.94 31.73 20.06
C SER A 896 -28.00 30.63 20.24
N HIS A 897 -28.73 30.28 19.19
CA HIS A 897 -29.69 29.16 19.21
C HIS A 897 -28.98 27.81 19.28
N LEU A 898 -27.96 27.56 18.44
CA LEU A 898 -27.16 26.33 18.47
C LEU A 898 -26.26 26.22 19.71
N LEU A 899 -25.77 27.35 20.24
CA LEU A 899 -25.13 27.39 21.56
C LEU A 899 -26.10 27.11 22.71
N HIS A 900 -27.39 27.44 22.54
CA HIS A 900 -28.44 27.01 23.48
C HIS A 900 -28.72 25.52 23.35
N VAL A 901 -28.68 24.95 22.14
CA VAL A 901 -28.78 23.49 21.93
C VAL A 901 -27.67 22.73 22.65
N GLN A 902 -26.44 23.27 22.66
CA GLN A 902 -25.36 22.71 23.50
C GLN A 902 -25.69 22.79 25.01
N ARG A 903 -26.45 23.80 25.45
CA ARG A 903 -26.96 23.91 26.83
C ARG A 903 -28.23 23.07 27.09
N SER A 904 -28.96 22.68 26.04
CA SER A 904 -30.05 21.66 26.08
C SER A 904 -29.51 20.23 26.30
N SER A 905 -28.28 20.12 26.79
CA SER A 905 -27.50 18.91 27.07
C SER A 905 -28.19 17.80 27.85
N PRO A 906 -29.10 18.01 28.84
CA PRO A 906 -29.55 16.88 29.66
C PRO A 906 -30.36 15.84 28.90
N GLU A 907 -31.18 16.22 27.92
CA GLU A 907 -31.98 15.25 27.15
C GLU A 907 -31.10 14.45 26.17
N TRP A 908 -30.16 15.11 25.51
CA TRP A 908 -29.19 14.45 24.64
C TRP A 908 -28.25 13.53 25.42
N ALA A 909 -27.73 14.02 26.54
CA ALA A 909 -26.85 13.24 27.41
C ALA A 909 -27.58 12.03 27.99
N ALA A 910 -28.83 12.20 28.43
CA ALA A 910 -29.65 11.09 28.89
C ALA A 910 -29.94 10.07 27.77
N ALA A 911 -30.20 10.53 26.55
CA ALA A 911 -30.44 9.63 25.41
C ALA A 911 -29.17 8.87 25.01
N VAL A 912 -28.01 9.54 24.99
CA VAL A 912 -26.71 8.92 24.70
C VAL A 912 -26.31 7.95 25.81
N ALA A 913 -26.50 8.32 27.09
CA ALA A 913 -26.23 7.44 28.22
C ALA A 913 -27.14 6.21 28.21
N ALA A 914 -28.45 6.39 28.00
CA ALA A 914 -29.39 5.26 27.90
C ALA A 914 -29.06 4.33 26.72
N PHE A 915 -28.53 4.90 25.64
CA PHE A 915 -28.06 4.14 24.50
C PHE A 915 -26.78 3.36 24.80
N ASP A 916 -25.78 4.01 25.42
CA ASP A 916 -24.50 3.42 25.82
C ASP A 916 -24.68 2.34 26.89
N ASP A 917 -25.55 2.54 27.88
CA ASP A 917 -25.91 1.56 28.91
C ASP A 917 -26.54 0.30 28.32
N LYS A 918 -27.30 0.45 27.22
CA LYS A 918 -27.94 -0.67 26.52
C LYS A 918 -26.97 -1.44 25.62
N TRP A 919 -25.92 -0.78 25.14
CA TRP A 919 -24.97 -1.34 24.17
C TRP A 919 -23.49 -1.04 24.55
N PRO A 920 -22.99 -1.46 25.72
CA PRO A 920 -21.68 -1.04 26.22
C PRO A 920 -20.49 -1.56 25.39
N ASP A 921 -20.56 -2.80 24.90
CA ASP A 921 -19.40 -3.51 24.32
C ASP A 921 -19.41 -3.56 22.78
N LEU A 922 -20.60 -3.61 22.18
CA LEU A 922 -20.82 -3.86 20.75
C LEU A 922 -20.45 -2.71 19.80
N TRP A 923 -20.17 -1.52 20.34
CA TRP A 923 -19.74 -0.36 19.54
C TRP A 923 -18.22 -0.17 19.50
N GLN A 924 -17.48 -0.83 20.41
CA GLN A 924 -16.02 -0.77 20.47
C GLN A 924 -15.37 -1.90 19.67
N GLU A 925 -16.01 -3.07 19.62
CA GLU A 925 -15.65 -4.13 18.67
C GLU A 925 -16.06 -3.68 17.26
N GLU A 926 -15.20 -3.93 16.26
CA GLU A 926 -15.44 -3.43 14.92
C GLU A 926 -16.77 -4.00 14.40
N VAL A 927 -17.67 -3.13 13.94
CA VAL A 927 -18.91 -3.52 13.22
C VAL A 927 -18.57 -4.44 12.02
N ALA A 928 -17.31 -4.36 11.53
CA ALA A 928 -16.73 -5.25 10.54
C ALA A 928 -16.51 -6.70 11.03
N ASP A 929 -16.13 -6.90 12.30
CA ASP A 929 -15.96 -8.24 12.89
C ASP A 929 -17.34 -8.91 13.09
N ILE A 930 -18.34 -8.14 13.52
CA ILE A 930 -19.74 -8.60 13.59
C ILE A 930 -20.26 -8.99 12.20
N TYR A 931 -19.80 -8.30 11.14
CA TYR A 931 -20.13 -8.64 9.76
C TYR A 931 -19.47 -9.93 9.29
N ALA A 932 -18.24 -10.22 9.74
CA ALA A 932 -17.55 -11.47 9.43
C ALA A 932 -18.29 -12.67 10.06
N ASP A 933 -18.65 -12.58 11.34
CA ASP A 933 -19.43 -13.60 12.05
C ASP A 933 -20.86 -13.75 11.50
N PHE A 934 -21.41 -12.68 10.93
CA PHE A 934 -22.74 -12.68 10.30
C PHE A 934 -22.81 -13.54 9.03
N VAL A 935 -21.70 -13.65 8.27
CA VAL A 935 -21.65 -14.52 7.08
C VAL A 935 -21.80 -16.00 7.46
N ASP A 936 -21.47 -16.37 8.70
CA ASP A 936 -21.56 -17.74 9.21
C ASP A 936 -22.95 -18.13 9.76
N GLY A 937 -23.96 -17.26 9.62
CA GLY A 937 -25.37 -17.67 9.72
C GLY A 937 -25.95 -17.79 11.14
N ALA A 938 -25.35 -17.14 12.13
CA ALA A 938 -25.89 -17.11 13.49
C ALA A 938 -27.19 -16.28 13.58
N ALA A 939 -28.34 -16.95 13.63
CA ALA A 939 -29.67 -16.30 13.70
C ALA A 939 -29.84 -15.31 14.88
N GLY A 940 -29.08 -15.47 15.96
CA GLY A 940 -29.09 -14.57 17.12
C GLY A 940 -28.51 -13.18 16.82
N VAL A 941 -27.49 -13.09 15.96
CA VAL A 941 -26.82 -11.84 15.61
C VAL A 941 -27.76 -10.93 14.82
N VAL A 942 -28.60 -11.51 13.96
CA VAL A 942 -29.59 -10.78 13.16
C VAL A 942 -30.55 -9.97 14.03
N GLN A 943 -31.08 -10.58 15.10
CA GLN A 943 -32.04 -9.93 15.96
C GLN A 943 -31.40 -8.81 16.80
N ALA A 944 -30.16 -9.04 17.26
CA ALA A 944 -29.37 -8.02 17.96
C ALA A 944 -29.11 -6.81 17.04
N LEU A 945 -28.66 -7.04 15.80
CA LEU A 945 -28.42 -6.00 14.80
C LEU A 945 -29.68 -5.17 14.51
N GLN A 946 -30.83 -5.85 14.34
CA GLN A 946 -32.10 -5.20 14.11
C GLN A 946 -32.52 -4.31 15.28
N GLN A 947 -32.37 -4.80 16.52
CA GLN A 947 -32.69 -4.02 17.71
C GLN A 947 -31.74 -2.83 17.88
N GLN A 948 -30.45 -3.03 17.66
CA GLN A 948 -29.44 -1.99 17.73
C GLN A 948 -29.70 -0.89 16.70
N CYS A 949 -30.06 -1.26 15.47
CA CYS A 949 -30.43 -0.30 14.43
C CYS A 949 -31.68 0.49 14.81
N ALA A 950 -32.70 -0.16 15.40
CA ALA A 950 -33.90 0.52 15.87
C ALA A 950 -33.58 1.52 16.99
N ASP A 951 -32.73 1.14 17.94
CA ASP A 951 -32.31 2.00 19.04
C ASP A 951 -31.48 3.19 18.55
N VAL A 952 -30.60 3.00 17.56
CA VAL A 952 -29.83 4.08 16.94
C VAL A 952 -30.73 5.07 16.21
N VAL A 953 -31.70 4.58 15.44
CA VAL A 953 -32.66 5.44 14.75
C VAL A 953 -33.49 6.22 15.78
N GLU A 954 -33.88 5.58 16.89
CA GLU A 954 -34.60 6.25 17.97
C GLU A 954 -33.75 7.31 18.68
N LEU A 955 -32.47 7.03 18.96
CA LEU A 955 -31.53 8.02 19.44
C LEU A 955 -31.46 9.22 18.47
N CYS A 956 -31.34 8.96 17.16
CA CYS A 956 -31.33 10.02 16.16
C CYS A 956 -32.63 10.84 16.14
N ARG A 957 -33.80 10.21 16.35
CA ARG A 957 -35.08 10.92 16.49
C ARG A 957 -35.07 11.83 17.72
N ILE A 958 -34.63 11.33 18.87
CA ILE A 958 -34.53 12.12 20.11
C ILE A 958 -33.62 13.34 19.90
N LEU A 959 -32.45 13.15 19.29
CA LEU A 959 -31.51 14.23 18.99
C LEU A 959 -32.14 15.30 18.07
N VAL A 960 -32.85 14.87 17.02
CA VAL A 960 -33.53 15.77 16.06
C VAL A 960 -34.72 16.50 16.70
N THR A 961 -35.47 15.84 17.59
CA THR A 961 -36.61 16.45 18.30
C THR A 961 -36.13 17.48 19.32
N ALA A 962 -35.05 17.20 20.04
CA ALA A 962 -34.47 18.10 21.03
C ALA A 962 -33.73 19.30 20.41
N ALA A 963 -33.34 19.20 19.14
CA ALA A 963 -32.80 20.32 18.35
C ALA A 963 -33.50 20.43 17.00
N PRO A 964 -34.74 20.94 16.95
CA PRO A 964 -35.46 21.07 15.70
C PRO A 964 -34.73 22.05 14.79
N LEU A 965 -33.97 21.51 13.82
CA LEU A 965 -33.30 22.35 12.84
C LEU A 965 -34.36 23.07 12.00
N PRO A 966 -34.25 24.40 11.82
CA PRO A 966 -35.12 25.11 10.92
C PRO A 966 -34.99 24.50 9.53
N VAL A 967 -36.14 24.34 8.88
CA VAL A 967 -36.27 23.67 7.58
C VAL A 967 -35.29 24.27 6.58
N VAL A 968 -34.41 23.43 6.04
CA VAL A 968 -33.42 23.79 5.02
C VAL A 968 -34.11 24.19 3.71
N CYS A 969 -33.40 24.95 2.87
CA CYS A 969 -33.90 25.32 1.55
C CYS A 969 -34.08 24.07 0.66
N ASN A 970 -35.26 23.89 0.06
CA ASN A 970 -35.53 22.73 -0.80
C ASN A 970 -34.83 22.75 -2.18
N ASN A 971 -34.08 23.81 -2.51
CA ASN A 971 -33.28 23.87 -3.73
C ASN A 971 -31.94 23.15 -3.51
N PRO A 972 -31.66 22.02 -4.19
CA PRO A 972 -30.46 21.21 -3.97
C PRO A 972 -29.20 21.93 -4.43
N ASN A 973 -29.33 22.93 -5.31
CA ASN A 973 -28.23 23.73 -5.83
C ASN A 973 -28.06 25.04 -5.04
N CYS A 974 -28.63 25.16 -3.84
CA CYS A 974 -28.45 26.32 -2.99
C CYS A 974 -27.04 26.30 -2.39
N CYS A 975 -26.07 26.82 -3.14
CA CYS A 975 -24.67 26.89 -2.74
C CYS A 975 -24.37 28.03 -1.76
N SER A 976 -25.27 29.00 -1.62
CA SER A 976 -24.91 30.21 -0.90
C SER A 976 -24.75 29.97 0.59
N PHE A 977 -25.68 29.35 1.32
CA PHE A 977 -25.75 29.48 2.80
C PHE A 977 -25.46 30.92 3.32
N GLU A 978 -25.42 31.94 2.45
CA GLU A 978 -24.98 33.29 2.73
C GLU A 978 -26.10 33.93 3.52
N GLY A 979 -25.88 33.99 4.82
CA GLY A 979 -26.93 34.11 5.81
C GLY A 979 -27.43 32.72 6.20
N VAL A 980 -26.93 32.24 7.35
CA VAL A 980 -27.46 31.07 8.05
C VAL A 980 -28.99 31.08 7.97
N SER A 981 -29.52 29.98 7.44
CA SER A 981 -30.93 29.69 7.19
C SER A 981 -31.86 29.81 8.42
N GLU A 982 -31.36 30.18 9.59
CA GLU A 982 -32.14 30.33 10.82
C GLU A 982 -33.10 31.53 10.80
N ALA A 983 -32.75 32.66 10.16
CA ALA A 983 -33.64 33.83 10.13
C ALA A 983 -34.48 33.94 8.83
N ALA A 984 -33.96 33.46 7.70
CA ALA A 984 -34.59 33.61 6.37
C ALA A 984 -35.46 32.42 5.92
N ALA A 985 -35.35 31.24 6.54
CA ALA A 985 -36.29 30.13 6.29
C ALA A 985 -37.73 30.44 6.74
N SER A 986 -37.95 31.59 7.38
CA SER A 986 -39.26 32.18 7.65
C SER A 986 -39.96 32.74 6.41
N CYS A 987 -39.29 32.96 5.27
CA CYS A 987 -39.84 33.95 4.34
C CYS A 987 -40.72 33.41 3.20
N LYS A 988 -40.55 32.20 2.64
CA LYS A 988 -41.41 31.73 1.53
C LYS A 988 -41.62 30.21 1.49
N SER A 989 -42.78 29.76 1.94
CA SER A 989 -43.31 28.42 1.65
C SER A 989 -43.94 28.40 0.26
N CYS A 990 -43.73 27.34 -0.51
CA CYS A 990 -44.49 27.13 -1.74
C CYS A 990 -45.99 27.09 -1.42
N ALA A 991 -46.81 27.88 -2.12
CA ALA A 991 -48.24 27.98 -1.82
C ALA A 991 -49.02 26.65 -1.99
N GLY A 992 -48.51 25.71 -2.79
CA GLY A 992 -49.12 24.40 -2.97
C GLY A 992 -48.72 23.42 -1.87
N CYS A 993 -47.49 22.93 -1.93
CA CYS A 993 -46.97 21.86 -1.07
C CYS A 993 -46.34 22.33 0.24
N ARG A 994 -46.28 23.65 0.51
CA ARG A 994 -45.65 24.27 1.69
C ARG A 994 -44.14 24.07 1.87
N CYS A 995 -43.42 23.41 0.95
CA CYS A 995 -41.97 23.27 1.09
C CYS A 995 -41.28 24.66 1.11
N ARG A 996 -40.21 24.80 1.90
CA ARG A 996 -39.56 26.09 2.18
C ARG A 996 -38.34 26.32 1.30
N TYR A 997 -38.18 27.57 0.86
CA TYR A 997 -37.01 28.02 0.11
C TYR A 997 -36.42 29.25 0.80
N CYS A 998 -35.09 29.36 0.86
CA CYS A 998 -34.43 30.54 1.43
C CYS A 998 -34.70 31.82 0.62
N SER A 999 -35.07 31.69 -0.66
CA SER A 999 -35.42 32.81 -1.53
C SER A 999 -36.32 32.39 -2.69
N ALA A 1000 -37.02 33.38 -3.28
CA ALA A 1000 -37.78 33.18 -4.51
C ALA A 1000 -36.88 32.82 -5.71
N ALA A 1001 -35.58 33.16 -5.66
CA ALA A 1001 -34.62 32.76 -6.68
C ALA A 1001 -34.32 31.25 -6.58
N CYS A 1002 -34.09 30.74 -5.37
CA CYS A 1002 -33.94 29.30 -5.14
C CYS A 1002 -35.20 28.50 -5.50
N GLN A 1003 -36.39 29.00 -5.15
CA GLN A 1003 -37.64 28.37 -5.58
C GLN A 1003 -37.75 28.33 -7.11
N ARG A 1004 -37.43 29.43 -7.81
CA ARG A 1004 -37.46 29.48 -9.28
C ARG A 1004 -36.43 28.55 -9.92
N ALA A 1005 -35.24 28.44 -9.34
CA ALA A 1005 -34.19 27.56 -9.82
C ALA A 1005 -34.60 26.08 -9.71
N ASP A 1006 -35.19 25.68 -8.58
CA ASP A 1006 -35.68 24.31 -8.35
C ASP A 1006 -37.06 24.04 -9.00
N TRP A 1007 -37.76 25.07 -9.47
CA TRP A 1007 -39.16 24.97 -9.92
C TRP A 1007 -39.38 23.91 -10.99
N LYS A 1008 -38.43 23.73 -11.92
CA LYS A 1008 -38.53 22.71 -12.99
C LYS A 1008 -38.66 21.29 -12.41
N ARG A 1009 -37.89 20.98 -11.38
CA ARG A 1009 -37.93 19.69 -10.65
C ARG A 1009 -39.14 19.63 -9.71
N HIS A 1010 -39.37 20.72 -8.98
CA HIS A 1010 -40.37 20.79 -7.93
C HIS A 1010 -41.83 20.77 -8.43
N LYS A 1011 -42.13 21.38 -9.59
CA LYS A 1011 -43.51 21.58 -10.09
C LYS A 1011 -44.32 20.28 -10.19
N GLY A 1012 -43.71 19.19 -10.64
CA GLY A 1012 -44.39 17.90 -10.76
C GLY A 1012 -44.76 17.29 -9.41
N THR A 1013 -43.84 17.33 -8.45
CA THR A 1013 -44.05 16.85 -7.08
C THR A 1013 -45.02 17.75 -6.32
N CYS A 1014 -44.90 19.07 -6.46
CA CYS A 1014 -45.80 20.05 -5.85
C CYS A 1014 -47.27 19.80 -6.24
N LYS A 1015 -47.53 19.52 -7.53
CA LYS A 1015 -48.88 19.19 -8.00
C LYS A 1015 -49.43 17.91 -7.38
N ARG A 1016 -48.60 16.86 -7.30
CA ARG A 1016 -48.99 15.57 -6.71
C ARG A 1016 -49.30 15.71 -5.22
N MET A 1017 -48.45 16.42 -4.48
CA MET A 1017 -48.66 16.67 -3.06
C MET A 1017 -49.88 17.54 -2.79
N ALA A 1018 -50.06 18.62 -3.55
CA ALA A 1018 -51.24 19.48 -3.42
C ALA A 1018 -52.55 18.73 -3.75
N ALA A 1019 -52.52 17.83 -4.75
CA ALA A 1019 -53.67 16.98 -5.06
C ALA A 1019 -53.98 15.94 -3.99
N ALA A 1020 -52.96 15.53 -3.22
CA ALA A 1020 -53.10 14.59 -2.11
C ALA A 1020 -53.41 15.30 -0.77
N GLU A 1021 -53.56 16.64 -0.76
CA GLU A 1021 -53.70 17.46 0.45
C GLU A 1021 -52.54 17.29 1.46
N LEU A 1022 -51.35 16.88 0.98
CA LEU A 1022 -50.16 16.68 1.79
C LEU A 1022 -49.25 17.92 1.77
N SER A 1023 -48.66 18.25 2.93
CA SER A 1023 -47.61 19.26 3.06
C SER A 1023 -46.22 18.64 3.18
N CYS A 1024 -45.21 19.30 2.61
CA CYS A 1024 -43.80 19.06 2.93
C CYS A 1024 -43.59 19.52 4.38
N VAL A 1025 -43.59 18.60 5.33
CA VAL A 1025 -43.20 18.87 6.72
C VAL A 1025 -41.73 18.57 6.89
#